data_AF-A0A804QFY2-F1
#
_entry.id   AF-A0A804QFY2-F1
#
_cell.length_a   1.000
_cell.length_b   1.000
_cell.length_c   1.000
_cell.angle_alpha   90.00
_cell.angle_beta   90.00
_cell.angle_gamma   90.00
#
_symmetry.space_group_name_H-M   'P 1'
#
loop_
_entity.id
_entity.type
_entity.pdbx_description
1 polymer ?
#
loop_
_entity_poly.entity_id
_entity_poly.type
_entity_poly.pdbx_seq_one_letter_code
_entity_poly.pdbx_strand_id
1 'polypeptide(L)'
;MQVKKVPKTFNSLDGYLQSFILPLIEETRADLCSALEGIRHAPAAEVTRMVQLDEEQDIFRIGVKNADDPKLAQRDQAYVPKDADLLVLTDRRPRHSSELGLTGKPYLLCSVLKAQSGDGTVVRLSRSLGPAEGLPLFAVFLVNMTTYNRILNALDARAAACRNTSLIEKTLDPKFGRDYNVSSSETPSSLLDRKLDGLKDFELNDSQLYAVHDCVSAVHQPACSVRLIWGPPGTGKTKTISALLWSMLIENHRTVTCAPTNTAVAEVASRVLGVIEESGSGCAATKCFLGDVVLFGNEDRMAVDRKLEKIFIGSRVCRLRQCMMPSTGWTNSLSSMIVLLEDPMVPYERYDEAIQGCLLHFVSEEIKLRNEIAVCSLRTMDDKKVKEMQKDLLEVQKKVRLVEREKMSYETYFQSNYKKLAKDLRTCVETFVDDLPRSATSEENFCCMAEMPLLLDAFGVLVQSEPFEQLQALFKRDTDVSFRLKDARSSCLCKLRLLSSNFELPEMYDSRTIEEFLLQNAKIVLCTASSSYRLHYMQKAQPLEVLVVDEAAQLKECESLIPLQLPGVRHAVLIGDEYQLPALVKSKVCEDAGFGRSLFERLTSLEQPKHLLDVQYRMHPWISKFPVSSFYGGRITDGPNVLNRNYERRHLAGPMYGSYSFINIDGGSEATGKQDRSLINPVEAAAVARIVQKLFIESVDTRKAIRVGVVSPYKGQVRAIEEKLGKQVYSMHNGSFSVKVRTVDGFQGAEEDVIIFSTVRSNTAGKIGFLADTNRTNVALTRAKHCLWILGNAKTLASGKTIWRQIVDDAKERGCFFDAKDDQDLASAIIKASIELDLVENLLKFDRLRIGGSRRSGV
;
A
#
# COMPACT_ATOMS: atom_id res chain seq x y z
N MET A 1 23.29 15.77 -24.28
CA MET A 1 21.97 15.73 -24.95
C MET A 1 21.15 16.90 -24.45
N GLN A 2 20.49 17.67 -25.32
CA GLN A 2 19.66 18.80 -24.90
C GLN A 2 18.20 18.33 -24.77
N VAL A 3 17.64 18.40 -23.56
CA VAL A 3 16.23 18.09 -23.33
C VAL A 3 15.38 19.22 -23.91
N LYS A 4 14.48 18.88 -24.84
CA LYS A 4 13.53 19.83 -25.41
C LYS A 4 12.27 19.91 -24.54
N LYS A 5 11.58 21.04 -24.59
CA LYS A 5 10.26 21.20 -23.97
C LYS A 5 9.29 20.18 -24.53
N VAL A 6 8.58 19.47 -23.65
CA VAL A 6 7.56 18.48 -24.03
C VAL A 6 6.34 19.22 -24.60
N PRO A 7 5.98 18.99 -25.89
CA PRO A 7 4.83 19.63 -26.53
C PRO A 7 3.51 19.33 -25.80
N LYS A 8 2.50 20.19 -25.98
CA LYS A 8 1.11 19.92 -25.54
C LYS A 8 0.29 19.19 -26.60
N THR A 9 0.68 19.29 -27.86
CA THR A 9 0.04 18.65 -29.00
C THR A 9 1.10 17.91 -29.79
N PHE A 10 0.70 16.80 -30.41
CA PHE A 10 1.61 15.88 -31.09
C PHE A 10 1.02 15.52 -32.45
N ASN A 11 1.89 15.43 -33.47
CA ASN A 11 1.45 15.17 -34.85
C ASN A 11 1.37 13.67 -35.17
N SER A 12 1.99 12.82 -34.35
CA SER A 12 2.02 11.37 -34.55
C SER A 12 2.28 10.65 -33.23
N LEU A 13 1.92 9.36 -33.19
CA LEU A 13 2.21 8.50 -32.05
C LEU A 13 3.73 8.39 -31.81
N ASP A 14 4.53 8.21 -32.87
CA ASP A 14 5.99 8.15 -32.72
C ASP A 14 6.55 9.46 -32.15
N GLY A 15 6.14 10.62 -32.69
CA GLY A 15 6.56 11.92 -32.16
C GLY A 15 6.17 12.15 -30.70
N TYR A 16 5.01 11.60 -30.30
CA TYR A 16 4.58 11.58 -28.91
C TYR A 16 5.51 10.73 -28.03
N LEU A 17 5.76 9.47 -28.39
CA LEU A 17 6.63 8.57 -27.61
C LEU A 17 8.07 9.11 -27.52
N GLN A 18 8.63 9.57 -28.64
CA GLN A 18 10.01 10.10 -28.69
C GLN A 18 10.19 11.35 -27.83
N SER A 19 9.14 12.13 -27.60
CA SER A 19 9.21 13.37 -26.79
C SER A 19 9.60 13.12 -25.32
N PHE A 20 9.46 11.89 -24.81
CA PHE A 20 9.75 11.55 -23.41
C PHE A 20 11.07 10.80 -23.19
N ILE A 21 11.71 10.29 -24.24
CA ILE A 21 12.94 9.47 -24.12
C ILE A 21 14.09 10.26 -23.48
N LEU A 22 14.41 11.44 -24.04
CA LEU A 22 15.51 12.27 -23.52
C LEU A 22 15.23 12.82 -22.11
N PRO A 23 14.04 13.36 -21.79
CA PRO A 23 13.68 13.70 -20.42
C PRO A 23 13.82 12.51 -19.45
N LEU A 24 13.43 11.30 -19.83
CA LEU A 24 13.52 10.12 -18.97
C LEU A 24 14.97 9.74 -18.66
N ILE A 25 15.87 9.83 -19.64
CA ILE A 25 17.31 9.59 -19.46
C ILE A 25 17.91 10.64 -18.52
N GLU A 26 17.57 11.93 -18.73
CA GLU A 26 18.04 13.02 -17.87
C GLU A 26 17.49 12.89 -16.44
N GLU A 27 16.24 12.47 -16.28
CA GLU A 27 15.65 12.20 -14.97
C GLU A 27 16.36 11.03 -14.25
N THR A 28 16.66 9.95 -14.99
CA THR A 28 17.44 8.82 -14.46
C THR A 28 18.82 9.28 -14.01
N ARG A 29 19.49 10.12 -14.81
CA ARG A 29 20.79 10.71 -14.48
C ARG A 29 20.71 11.56 -13.22
N ALA A 30 19.70 12.42 -13.09
CA ALA A 30 19.50 13.26 -11.91
C ALA A 30 19.24 12.43 -10.64
N ASP A 31 18.48 11.33 -10.76
CA ASP A 31 18.26 10.41 -9.65
C ASP A 31 19.56 9.74 -9.20
N LEU A 32 20.35 9.22 -10.15
CA LEU A 32 21.66 8.65 -9.88
C LEU A 32 22.60 9.64 -9.21
N CYS A 33 22.64 10.89 -9.68
CA CYS A 33 23.43 11.95 -9.05
C CYS A 33 22.97 12.19 -7.60
N SER A 34 21.66 12.26 -7.35
CA SER A 34 21.12 12.44 -6.01
C SER A 34 21.46 11.27 -5.08
N ALA A 35 21.38 10.03 -5.58
CA ALA A 35 21.79 8.83 -4.84
C ALA A 35 23.28 8.85 -4.49
N LEU A 36 24.14 9.31 -5.41
CA LEU A 36 25.58 9.46 -5.18
C LEU A 36 25.90 10.54 -4.15
N GLU A 37 25.20 11.69 -4.17
CA GLU A 37 25.34 12.72 -3.13
C GLU A 37 24.94 12.20 -1.74
N GLY A 38 23.91 11.35 -1.70
CA GLY A 38 23.40 10.71 -0.48
C GLY A 38 24.09 9.40 -0.07
N ILE A 39 25.16 8.99 -0.76
CA ILE A 39 25.74 7.62 -0.66
C ILE A 39 26.14 7.20 0.75
N ARG A 40 26.50 8.16 1.62
CA ARG A 40 26.80 7.93 3.05
C ARG A 40 25.70 7.14 3.77
N HIS A 41 24.45 7.43 3.43
CA HIS A 41 23.26 6.89 4.06
C HIS A 41 22.63 5.77 3.22
N ALA A 42 23.23 5.42 2.08
CA ALA A 42 22.72 4.37 1.22
C ALA A 42 22.76 2.99 1.94
N PRO A 43 21.72 2.17 1.77
CA PRO A 43 21.75 0.76 2.18
C PRO A 43 22.91 0.03 1.51
N ALA A 44 23.56 -0.88 2.24
CA ALA A 44 24.69 -1.65 1.72
C ALA A 44 24.72 -3.06 2.31
N ALA A 45 25.23 -4.01 1.54
CA ALA A 45 25.46 -5.39 1.95
C ALA A 45 26.94 -5.77 1.74
N GLU A 46 27.47 -6.63 2.60
CA GLU A 46 28.80 -7.20 2.44
C GLU A 46 28.75 -8.31 1.37
N VAL A 47 29.66 -8.27 0.39
CA VAL A 47 29.77 -9.30 -0.65
C VAL A 47 30.74 -10.38 -0.13
N THR A 48 30.24 -11.61 0.00
CA THR A 48 30.99 -12.74 0.58
C THR A 48 31.62 -13.63 -0.47
N ARG A 49 31.00 -13.71 -1.65
CA ARG A 49 31.46 -14.52 -2.77
C ARG A 49 31.02 -13.90 -4.08
N MET A 50 31.77 -14.16 -5.14
CA MET A 50 31.46 -13.71 -6.48
C MET A 50 31.95 -14.77 -7.47
N VAL A 51 31.05 -15.24 -8.33
CA VAL A 51 31.30 -16.32 -9.29
C VAL A 51 30.85 -15.84 -10.66
N GLN A 52 31.73 -15.92 -11.66
CA GLN A 52 31.39 -15.58 -13.04
C GLN A 52 30.46 -16.64 -13.63
N LEU A 53 29.39 -16.22 -14.29
CA LEU A 53 28.42 -17.09 -14.98
C LEU A 53 28.54 -16.99 -16.50
N ASP A 54 28.83 -15.80 -17.00
CA ASP A 54 28.97 -15.50 -18.43
C ASP A 54 30.12 -14.49 -18.60
N GLU A 55 31.14 -14.86 -19.36
CA GLU A 55 32.30 -14.01 -19.63
C GLU A 55 32.01 -12.92 -20.65
N GLU A 56 31.19 -13.20 -21.68
CA GLU A 56 30.93 -12.26 -22.77
C GLU A 56 30.02 -11.10 -22.33
N GLN A 57 29.06 -11.38 -21.45
CA GLN A 57 28.10 -10.40 -20.95
C GLN A 57 28.44 -9.81 -19.58
N ASP A 58 29.61 -10.15 -19.02
CA ASP A 58 30.02 -9.78 -17.67
C ASP A 58 28.95 -10.10 -16.60
N ILE A 59 28.39 -11.32 -16.66
CA ILE A 59 27.35 -11.76 -15.71
C ILE A 59 27.99 -12.59 -14.59
N PHE A 60 27.64 -12.24 -13.36
CA PHE A 60 28.17 -12.86 -12.15
C PHE A 60 27.05 -13.21 -11.18
N ARG A 61 27.29 -14.22 -10.35
CA ARG A 61 26.52 -14.50 -9.13
C ARG A 61 27.28 -13.97 -7.94
N ILE A 62 26.69 -13.04 -7.21
CA ILE A 62 27.22 -12.53 -5.95
C ILE A 62 26.46 -13.17 -4.77
N GLY A 63 27.20 -13.66 -3.79
CA GLY A 63 26.66 -13.94 -2.47
C GLY A 63 26.83 -12.69 -1.61
N VAL A 64 25.76 -12.29 -0.96
CA VAL A 64 25.78 -11.22 0.03
C VAL A 64 25.60 -11.83 1.41
N LYS A 65 26.30 -11.30 2.41
CA LYS A 65 26.05 -11.67 3.80
C LYS A 65 24.69 -11.10 4.21
N ASN A 66 23.67 -11.95 4.16
CA ASN A 66 22.36 -11.63 4.70
C ASN A 66 22.33 -11.84 6.21
N ALA A 67 21.36 -11.20 6.86
CA ALA A 67 20.95 -11.41 8.25
C ALA A 67 20.36 -12.82 8.52
N ASP A 68 20.87 -13.87 7.87
CA ASP A 68 20.60 -15.26 8.26
C ASP A 68 21.39 -15.67 9.52
N ASP A 69 22.12 -14.73 10.14
CA ASP A 69 22.36 -14.78 11.58
C ASP A 69 21.13 -14.21 12.30
N PRO A 70 20.24 -15.04 12.87
CA PRO A 70 19.08 -14.59 13.62
C PRO A 70 19.44 -13.67 14.81
N LYS A 71 20.72 -13.62 15.23
CA LYS A 71 21.20 -12.68 16.26
C LYS A 71 21.48 -11.27 15.74
N LEU A 72 21.69 -11.07 14.44
CA LEU A 72 21.99 -9.75 13.86
C LEU A 72 20.75 -8.99 13.35
N ALA A 73 19.63 -9.68 13.11
CA ALA A 73 18.40 -9.08 12.57
C ALA A 73 17.80 -7.95 13.44
N GLN A 74 18.22 -7.81 14.70
CA GLN A 74 17.77 -6.75 15.61
C GLN A 74 18.56 -5.43 15.48
N ARG A 75 19.72 -5.41 14.81
CA ARG A 75 20.50 -4.18 14.58
C ARG A 75 20.35 -3.76 13.13
N ASP A 76 19.50 -2.76 12.89
CA ASP A 76 19.31 -2.01 11.64
C ASP A 76 19.38 -2.82 10.33
N GLN A 77 18.22 -3.30 9.89
CA GLN A 77 17.84 -3.65 8.50
C GLN A 77 19.03 -3.91 7.54
N ALA A 78 19.57 -5.12 7.55
CA ALA A 78 20.52 -5.55 6.52
C ALA A 78 19.86 -5.42 5.13
N TYR A 79 20.56 -4.76 4.21
CA TYR A 79 20.07 -4.54 2.86
C TYR A 79 20.03 -5.85 2.05
N VAL A 80 18.89 -6.14 1.42
CA VAL A 80 18.74 -7.27 0.50
C VAL A 80 18.56 -6.73 -0.92
N PRO A 81 19.45 -7.07 -1.88
CA PRO A 81 19.30 -6.69 -3.28
C PRO A 81 17.98 -7.21 -3.89
N LYS A 82 17.35 -6.39 -4.72
CA LYS A 82 16.10 -6.66 -5.45
C LYS A 82 16.32 -6.58 -6.96
N ASP A 83 15.43 -7.21 -7.72
CA ASP A 83 15.44 -7.16 -9.19
C ASP A 83 15.51 -5.70 -9.68
N ALA A 84 16.39 -5.44 -10.65
CA ALA A 84 16.67 -4.13 -11.25
C ALA A 84 17.30 -3.08 -10.32
N ASP A 85 17.84 -3.46 -9.15
CA ASP A 85 18.68 -2.54 -8.38
C ASP A 85 19.99 -2.23 -9.13
N LEU A 86 20.38 -0.97 -9.13
CA LEU A 86 21.70 -0.53 -9.53
C LEU A 86 22.56 -0.32 -8.28
N LEU A 87 23.71 -1.00 -8.24
CA LEU A 87 24.61 -1.01 -7.10
C LEU A 87 25.99 -0.47 -7.50
N VAL A 88 26.70 0.09 -6.52
CA VAL A 88 28.15 0.30 -6.60
C VAL A 88 28.84 -0.78 -5.78
N LEU A 89 29.71 -1.55 -6.44
CA LEU A 89 30.62 -2.48 -5.79
C LEU A 89 31.91 -1.75 -5.41
N THR A 90 32.27 -1.81 -4.13
CA THR A 90 33.38 -1.05 -3.53
C THR A 90 34.15 -1.93 -2.54
N ASP A 91 35.40 -1.56 -2.28
CA ASP A 91 36.26 -2.19 -1.27
C ASP A 91 35.93 -1.74 0.17
N ARG A 92 35.18 -0.66 0.34
CA ARG A 92 34.73 -0.14 1.64
C ARG A 92 33.44 0.64 1.47
N ARG A 93 32.64 0.76 2.54
CA ARG A 93 31.46 1.62 2.52
C ARG A 93 31.87 3.10 2.33
N PRO A 94 31.49 3.76 1.23
CA PRO A 94 31.88 5.14 0.97
C PRO A 94 31.10 6.10 1.88
N ARG A 95 31.77 7.13 2.40
CA ARG A 95 31.14 8.21 3.17
C ARG A 95 30.74 9.39 2.29
N HIS A 96 31.40 9.55 1.14
CA HIS A 96 31.14 10.59 0.16
C HIS A 96 31.37 10.03 -1.26
N SER A 97 30.68 10.59 -2.26
CA SER A 97 30.89 10.19 -3.66
C SER A 97 32.33 10.41 -4.13
N SER A 98 33.03 11.40 -3.59
CA SER A 98 34.45 11.64 -3.86
C SER A 98 35.38 10.53 -3.37
N GLU A 99 34.93 9.64 -2.49
CA GLU A 99 35.74 8.50 -2.02
C GLU A 99 35.79 7.34 -3.01
N LEU A 100 34.89 7.33 -4.01
CA LEU A 100 34.85 6.33 -5.05
C LEU A 100 36.13 6.43 -5.91
N GLY A 101 36.98 5.40 -5.83
CA GLY A 101 38.25 5.32 -6.57
C GLY A 101 39.48 5.92 -5.86
N LEU A 102 39.34 6.55 -4.68
CA LEU A 102 40.49 7.14 -3.96
C LEU A 102 41.53 6.12 -3.48
N THR A 103 41.16 4.86 -3.27
CA THR A 103 42.10 3.81 -2.81
C THR A 103 43.00 3.28 -3.91
N GLY A 104 42.84 3.75 -5.15
CA GLY A 104 43.45 3.13 -6.33
C GLY A 104 42.77 1.83 -6.75
N LYS A 105 41.88 1.25 -5.92
CA LYS A 105 40.98 0.18 -6.33
C LYS A 105 39.78 0.78 -7.07
N PRO A 106 39.50 0.34 -8.30
CA PRO A 106 38.35 0.85 -9.03
C PRO A 106 37.06 0.35 -8.41
N TYR A 107 36.03 1.20 -8.39
CA TYR A 107 34.67 0.77 -8.12
C TYR A 107 34.04 0.22 -9.40
N LEU A 108 33.02 -0.61 -9.25
CA LEU A 108 32.24 -1.15 -10.36
C LEU A 108 30.78 -0.81 -10.18
N LEU A 109 30.10 -0.49 -11.27
CA LEU A 109 28.64 -0.44 -11.27
C LEU A 109 28.13 -1.83 -11.63
N CYS A 110 27.06 -2.27 -10.97
CA CYS A 110 26.38 -3.48 -11.38
C CYS A 110 24.86 -3.32 -11.32
N SER A 111 24.18 -4.03 -12.22
CA SER A 111 22.73 -4.10 -12.31
C SER A 111 22.27 -5.48 -11.89
N VAL A 112 21.34 -5.55 -10.94
CA VAL A 112 20.74 -6.81 -10.49
C VAL A 112 19.76 -7.31 -11.55
N LEU A 113 20.09 -8.44 -12.17
CA LEU A 113 19.23 -9.10 -13.16
C LEU A 113 18.19 -10.00 -12.47
N LYS A 114 18.62 -10.73 -11.43
CA LYS A 114 17.76 -11.61 -10.64
C LYS A 114 18.25 -11.72 -9.21
N ALA A 115 17.45 -11.24 -8.26
CA ALA A 115 17.67 -11.38 -6.83
C ALA A 115 17.32 -12.79 -6.34
N GLN A 116 18.10 -13.28 -5.36
CA GLN A 116 17.80 -14.50 -4.59
C GLN A 116 17.49 -15.73 -5.48
N SER A 117 18.25 -15.91 -6.57
CA SER A 117 18.12 -17.07 -7.45
C SER A 117 19.03 -18.20 -6.95
N GLY A 118 18.44 -19.15 -6.22
CA GLY A 118 19.18 -20.22 -5.57
C GLY A 118 20.15 -19.67 -4.53
N ASP A 119 21.44 -19.88 -4.74
CA ASP A 119 22.52 -19.56 -3.80
C ASP A 119 23.00 -18.08 -3.84
N GLY A 120 22.33 -17.18 -4.57
CA GLY A 120 22.75 -15.76 -4.56
C GLY A 120 22.02 -14.86 -5.55
N THR A 121 22.57 -13.67 -5.76
CA THR A 121 22.01 -12.65 -6.64
C THR A 121 22.79 -12.59 -7.96
N VAL A 122 22.09 -12.66 -9.08
CA VAL A 122 22.66 -12.55 -10.43
C VAL A 122 22.74 -11.09 -10.83
N VAL A 123 23.93 -10.63 -11.20
CA VAL A 123 24.23 -9.25 -11.57
C VAL A 123 24.98 -9.18 -12.90
N ARG A 124 24.80 -8.08 -13.63
CA ARG A 124 25.65 -7.68 -14.76
C ARG A 124 26.55 -6.54 -14.31
N LEU A 125 27.86 -6.66 -14.55
CA LEU A 125 28.81 -5.59 -14.25
C LEU A 125 28.89 -4.58 -15.40
N SER A 126 29.35 -3.37 -15.10
CA SER A 126 29.63 -2.35 -16.12
C SER A 126 30.87 -2.64 -16.96
N ARG A 127 31.74 -3.54 -16.49
CA ARG A 127 32.95 -4.02 -17.16
C ARG A 127 33.46 -5.29 -16.48
N SER A 128 34.34 -6.02 -17.16
CA SER A 128 35.06 -7.17 -16.61
C SER A 128 35.98 -6.80 -15.44
N LEU A 129 36.10 -7.71 -14.48
CA LEU A 129 37.06 -7.64 -13.38
C LEU A 129 38.44 -8.06 -13.86
N GLY A 130 39.46 -7.25 -13.55
CA GLY A 130 40.85 -7.65 -13.77
C GLY A 130 41.31 -8.72 -12.77
N PRO A 131 42.25 -9.61 -13.13
CA PRO A 131 42.72 -10.69 -12.25
C PRO A 131 43.35 -10.19 -10.93
N ALA A 132 43.78 -8.92 -10.88
CA ALA A 132 44.38 -8.28 -9.70
C ALA A 132 43.39 -7.47 -8.84
N GLU A 133 42.12 -7.29 -9.26
CA GLU A 133 41.20 -6.35 -8.61
C GLU A 133 40.63 -6.85 -7.27
N GLY A 134 40.73 -8.16 -6.98
CA GLY A 134 40.20 -8.77 -5.76
C GLY A 134 38.67 -8.73 -5.66
N LEU A 135 38.10 -9.38 -4.64
CA LEU A 135 36.67 -9.33 -4.38
C LEU A 135 36.25 -7.92 -3.92
N PRO A 136 35.25 -7.27 -4.55
CA PRO A 136 34.61 -6.12 -3.92
C PRO A 136 34.00 -6.56 -2.58
N LEU A 137 34.16 -5.74 -1.54
CA LEU A 137 33.73 -6.08 -0.18
C LEU A 137 32.29 -5.63 0.11
N PHE A 138 31.81 -4.58 -0.57
CA PHE A 138 30.50 -4.00 -0.31
C PHE A 138 29.73 -3.74 -1.61
N ALA A 139 28.44 -4.10 -1.60
CA ALA A 139 27.46 -3.70 -2.60
C ALA A 139 26.56 -2.61 -2.00
N VAL A 140 26.65 -1.40 -2.54
CA VAL A 140 25.94 -0.20 -2.06
C VAL A 140 24.81 0.14 -3.02
N PHE A 141 23.58 0.24 -2.52
CA PHE A 141 22.42 0.59 -3.33
C PHE A 141 22.47 2.04 -3.82
N LEU A 142 22.18 2.26 -5.11
CA LEU A 142 21.95 3.61 -5.65
C LEU A 142 20.46 3.85 -5.90
N VAL A 143 19.90 3.15 -6.90
CA VAL A 143 18.53 3.33 -7.38
C VAL A 143 17.97 1.99 -7.84
N ASN A 144 16.63 1.85 -7.84
CA ASN A 144 15.97 0.72 -8.48
C ASN A 144 15.44 1.16 -9.85
N MET A 145 15.87 0.49 -10.91
CA MET A 145 15.58 0.84 -12.30
C MET A 145 14.21 0.35 -12.80
N THR A 146 13.44 -0.39 -11.99
CA THR A 146 12.19 -1.02 -12.41
C THR A 146 11.23 -0.02 -13.07
N THR A 147 10.95 1.11 -12.43
CA THR A 147 10.00 2.09 -12.98
C THR A 147 10.54 2.72 -14.27
N TYR A 148 11.81 3.11 -14.31
CA TYR A 148 12.44 3.68 -15.51
C TYR A 148 12.43 2.70 -16.69
N ASN A 149 12.78 1.43 -16.44
CA ASN A 149 12.77 0.39 -17.48
C ASN A 149 11.36 0.14 -18.01
N ARG A 150 10.34 0.15 -17.14
CA ARG A 150 8.94 -0.03 -17.55
C ARG A 150 8.42 1.15 -18.37
N ILE A 151 8.75 2.38 -17.99
CA ILE A 151 8.42 3.57 -18.79
C ILE A 151 9.13 3.50 -20.13
N LEU A 152 10.44 3.20 -20.14
CA LEU A 152 11.22 3.10 -21.38
C LEU A 152 10.63 2.04 -22.31
N ASN A 153 10.24 0.89 -21.78
CA ASN A 153 9.56 -0.16 -22.54
C ASN A 153 8.19 0.29 -23.07
N ALA A 154 7.45 1.12 -22.33
CA ALA A 154 6.19 1.72 -22.79
C ALA A 154 6.40 2.79 -23.88
N LEU A 155 7.58 3.39 -23.94
CA LEU A 155 7.97 4.38 -24.95
C LEU A 155 8.60 3.75 -26.22
N ASP A 156 8.84 2.44 -26.26
CA ASP A 156 9.42 1.78 -27.42
C ASP A 156 8.44 1.77 -28.60
N ALA A 157 8.68 2.65 -29.58
CA ALA A 157 7.87 2.78 -30.79
C ALA A 157 7.81 1.49 -31.63
N ARG A 158 8.85 0.64 -31.58
CA ARG A 158 8.83 -0.65 -32.30
C ARG A 158 7.88 -1.64 -31.62
N ALA A 159 7.89 -1.67 -30.29
CA ALA A 159 6.96 -2.48 -29.52
C ALA A 159 5.52 -1.93 -29.58
N ALA A 160 5.35 -0.62 -29.75
CA ALA A 160 4.04 0.02 -29.85
C ALA A 160 3.19 -0.54 -31.00
N ALA A 161 3.81 -0.94 -32.11
CA ALA A 161 3.12 -1.57 -33.24
C ALA A 161 2.44 -2.91 -32.89
N CYS A 162 2.89 -3.58 -31.82
CA CYS A 162 2.34 -4.85 -31.35
C CYS A 162 1.51 -4.70 -30.06
N ARG A 163 1.26 -3.47 -29.61
CA ARG A 163 0.52 -3.17 -28.37
C ARG A 163 -0.75 -2.40 -28.65
N ASN A 164 -1.60 -2.33 -27.63
CA ASN A 164 -2.81 -1.52 -27.69
C ASN A 164 -2.44 -0.03 -27.60
N THR A 165 -2.60 0.72 -28.69
CA THR A 165 -2.34 2.18 -28.72
C THR A 165 -3.61 3.01 -28.87
N SER A 166 -4.77 2.36 -28.97
CA SER A 166 -6.06 2.98 -29.33
C SER A 166 -6.42 4.16 -28.42
N LEU A 167 -6.26 4.00 -27.10
CA LEU A 167 -6.51 5.06 -26.12
C LEU A 167 -5.48 6.19 -26.22
N ILE A 168 -4.22 5.88 -26.49
CA ILE A 168 -3.17 6.90 -26.62
C ILE A 168 -3.46 7.75 -27.84
N GLU A 169 -3.68 7.14 -29.00
CA GLU A 169 -4.02 7.83 -30.24
C GLU A 169 -5.25 8.71 -30.07
N LYS A 170 -6.26 8.24 -29.34
CA LYS A 170 -7.44 9.04 -28.99
C LYS A 170 -7.10 10.29 -28.17
N THR A 171 -6.12 10.23 -27.25
CA THR A 171 -5.66 11.40 -26.49
C THR A 171 -4.73 12.35 -27.28
N LEU A 172 -4.29 11.96 -28.48
CA LEU A 172 -3.49 12.82 -29.35
C LEU A 172 -4.37 13.75 -30.20
N ASP A 173 -5.62 13.38 -30.46
CA ASP A 173 -6.56 14.22 -31.19
C ASP A 173 -6.97 15.45 -30.35
N PRO A 174 -6.64 16.69 -30.76
CA PRO A 174 -7.04 17.89 -30.04
C PRO A 174 -8.56 18.16 -30.08
N LYS A 175 -9.31 17.52 -31.00
CA LYS A 175 -10.78 17.59 -31.06
C LYS A 175 -11.47 16.49 -30.25
N PHE A 176 -10.70 15.61 -29.64
CA PHE A 176 -11.23 14.59 -28.74
C PHE A 176 -12.20 15.21 -27.72
N GLY A 177 -13.26 14.49 -27.36
CA GLY A 177 -14.24 14.92 -26.36
C GLY A 177 -15.22 16.03 -26.76
N ARG A 178 -14.99 16.84 -27.81
CA ARG A 178 -15.88 17.97 -28.16
C ARG A 178 -17.29 17.56 -28.60
N ASP A 179 -17.47 16.34 -29.08
CA ASP A 179 -18.79 15.80 -29.44
C ASP A 179 -19.63 15.39 -28.20
N TYR A 180 -19.04 15.41 -27.00
CA TYR A 180 -19.68 15.04 -25.74
C TYR A 180 -20.01 16.28 -24.90
N ASN A 181 -21.29 16.65 -24.85
CA ASN A 181 -21.78 17.63 -23.87
C ASN A 181 -21.82 16.99 -22.48
N VAL A 182 -20.87 17.35 -21.61
CA VAL A 182 -20.94 17.07 -20.16
C VAL A 182 -22.04 17.93 -19.49
N SER A 183 -22.47 19.00 -20.15
CA SER A 183 -23.55 19.89 -19.71
C SER A 183 -24.93 19.43 -20.20
N SER A 184 -25.57 18.49 -19.51
CA SER A 184 -27.03 18.45 -19.48
C SER A 184 -27.49 17.67 -18.25
N SER A 185 -28.25 18.39 -17.42
CA SER A 185 -28.91 17.98 -16.18
C SER A 185 -29.99 16.90 -16.36
N GLU A 186 -29.97 16.14 -17.45
CA GLU A 186 -30.85 15.01 -17.64
C GLU A 186 -30.10 13.76 -17.22
N THR A 187 -30.22 13.38 -15.95
CA THR A 187 -30.02 12.00 -15.53
C THR A 187 -30.87 11.13 -16.46
N PRO A 188 -30.29 10.23 -17.27
CA PRO A 188 -31.07 9.21 -17.94
C PRO A 188 -31.48 8.22 -16.85
N SER A 189 -32.49 8.59 -16.07
CA SER A 189 -33.08 7.76 -15.02
C SER A 189 -33.59 6.42 -15.56
N SER A 190 -33.73 6.29 -16.88
CA SER A 190 -34.13 5.09 -17.59
C SER A 190 -32.98 4.14 -18.01
N LEU A 191 -31.70 4.48 -17.81
CA LEU A 191 -30.57 3.64 -18.25
C LEU A 191 -29.96 2.75 -17.16
N LEU A 192 -30.24 2.99 -15.89
CA LEU A 192 -29.84 2.06 -14.84
C LEU A 192 -30.79 0.86 -14.89
N ASP A 193 -30.32 -0.22 -15.54
CA ASP A 193 -30.88 -1.56 -15.35
C ASP A 193 -31.12 -1.80 -13.84
N ARG A 194 -32.15 -2.60 -13.51
CA ARG A 194 -32.41 -3.09 -12.13
C ARG A 194 -31.16 -3.65 -11.42
N LYS A 195 -30.09 -3.99 -12.16
CA LYS A 195 -28.80 -4.47 -11.65
C LYS A 195 -28.04 -3.44 -10.82
N LEU A 196 -28.13 -2.15 -11.14
CA LEU A 196 -27.37 -1.08 -10.47
C LEU A 196 -28.19 -0.36 -9.38
N ASP A 197 -29.33 -0.90 -8.96
CA ASP A 197 -30.14 -0.32 -7.87
C ASP A 197 -29.35 -0.14 -6.57
N GLY A 198 -28.36 -1.00 -6.31
CA GLY A 198 -27.44 -0.90 -5.15
C GLY A 198 -26.53 0.33 -5.17
N LEU A 199 -26.43 1.07 -6.27
CA LEU A 199 -25.68 2.33 -6.31
C LEU A 199 -26.26 3.38 -5.35
N LYS A 200 -27.55 3.26 -4.98
CA LYS A 200 -28.22 4.11 -3.98
C LYS A 200 -27.60 3.99 -2.60
N ASP A 201 -27.09 2.82 -2.24
CA ASP A 201 -26.49 2.54 -0.93
C ASP A 201 -25.17 3.29 -0.73
N PHE A 202 -24.54 3.75 -1.82
CA PHE A 202 -23.35 4.59 -1.73
C PHE A 202 -23.66 6.01 -1.27
N GLU A 203 -24.90 6.50 -1.25
CA GLU A 203 -25.24 7.89 -0.90
C GLU A 203 -24.35 8.89 -1.66
N LEU A 204 -24.27 8.75 -2.98
CA LEU A 204 -23.54 9.69 -3.85
C LEU A 204 -24.36 10.97 -4.02
N ASN A 205 -23.69 12.11 -4.12
CA ASN A 205 -24.33 13.33 -4.59
C ASN A 205 -24.46 13.33 -6.13
N ASP A 206 -25.17 14.32 -6.68
CA ASP A 206 -25.50 14.38 -8.10
C ASP A 206 -24.26 14.39 -9.02
N SER A 207 -23.21 15.16 -8.69
CA SER A 207 -22.01 15.23 -9.53
C SER A 207 -21.21 13.92 -9.51
N GLN A 208 -21.16 13.25 -8.36
CA GLN A 208 -20.56 11.93 -8.23
C GLN A 208 -21.37 10.88 -9.01
N LEU A 209 -22.69 10.88 -8.86
CA LEU A 209 -23.60 9.94 -9.51
C LEU A 209 -23.54 10.09 -11.03
N TYR A 210 -23.58 11.33 -11.53
CA TYR A 210 -23.47 11.63 -12.96
C TYR A 210 -22.14 11.16 -13.55
N ALA A 211 -21.02 11.42 -12.85
CA ALA A 211 -19.70 10.97 -13.27
C ALA A 211 -19.62 9.43 -13.37
N VAL A 212 -20.18 8.71 -12.39
CA VAL A 212 -20.23 7.24 -12.42
C VAL A 212 -21.10 6.74 -13.57
N HIS A 213 -22.32 7.29 -13.71
CA HIS A 213 -23.25 6.90 -14.76
C HIS A 213 -22.68 7.10 -16.17
N ASP A 214 -22.04 8.25 -16.40
CA ASP A 214 -21.41 8.55 -17.69
C ASP A 214 -20.24 7.60 -17.99
N CYS A 215 -19.44 7.25 -16.99
CA CYS A 215 -18.37 6.27 -17.16
C CYS A 215 -18.91 4.88 -17.50
N VAL A 216 -19.93 4.40 -16.77
CA VAL A 216 -20.61 3.12 -17.03
C VAL A 216 -21.25 3.09 -18.43
N SER A 217 -21.95 4.16 -18.79
CA SER A 217 -22.56 4.31 -20.12
C SER A 217 -21.50 4.27 -21.24
N ALA A 218 -20.31 4.82 -20.99
CA ALA A 218 -19.22 4.81 -21.95
C ALA A 218 -18.66 3.40 -22.22
N VAL A 219 -18.70 2.49 -21.24
CA VAL A 219 -18.20 1.11 -21.37
C VAL A 219 -19.12 0.26 -22.24
N HIS A 220 -20.42 0.56 -22.24
CA HIS A 220 -21.39 -0.10 -23.12
C HIS A 220 -21.24 0.30 -24.60
N GLN A 221 -20.49 1.36 -24.89
CA GLN A 221 -20.29 1.81 -26.27
C GLN A 221 -19.15 1.03 -26.94
N PRO A 222 -19.27 0.70 -28.24
CA PRO A 222 -18.22 -0.03 -28.96
C PRO A 222 -16.93 0.78 -29.12
N ALA A 223 -17.04 2.12 -29.15
CA ALA A 223 -15.91 3.02 -29.34
C ALA A 223 -15.08 3.16 -28.06
N CYS A 224 -13.76 3.25 -28.21
CA CYS A 224 -12.86 3.52 -27.08
C CYS A 224 -13.24 4.86 -26.41
N SER A 225 -13.05 5.03 -25.11
CA SER A 225 -13.38 6.29 -24.41
C SER A 225 -12.33 6.66 -23.37
N VAL A 226 -12.12 7.98 -23.17
CA VAL A 226 -11.31 8.51 -22.07
C VAL A 226 -12.18 9.54 -21.35
N ARG A 227 -12.51 9.28 -20.09
CA ARG A 227 -13.29 10.16 -19.23
C ARG A 227 -12.38 10.81 -18.20
N LEU A 228 -12.59 12.10 -17.94
CA LEU A 228 -11.86 12.86 -16.94
C LEU A 228 -12.82 13.20 -15.79
N ILE A 229 -12.40 12.90 -14.57
CA ILE A 229 -13.12 13.31 -13.35
C ILE A 229 -12.16 14.17 -12.54
N TRP A 230 -12.53 15.42 -12.38
CA TRP A 230 -11.82 16.38 -11.55
C TRP A 230 -12.34 16.29 -10.12
N GLY A 231 -11.45 15.83 -9.24
CA GLY A 231 -11.76 15.60 -7.84
C GLY A 231 -10.93 16.48 -6.89
N PRO A 232 -11.39 17.71 -6.62
CA PRO A 232 -10.79 18.59 -5.62
C PRO A 232 -10.68 17.96 -4.21
N PRO A 233 -9.97 18.59 -3.27
CA PRO A 233 -9.84 18.11 -1.90
C PRO A 233 -11.20 17.95 -1.21
N GLY A 234 -11.43 16.79 -0.59
CA GLY A 234 -12.64 16.54 0.20
C GLY A 234 -13.90 16.22 -0.62
N THR A 235 -13.82 16.11 -1.94
CA THR A 235 -15.02 15.89 -2.79
C THR A 235 -15.41 14.42 -3.00
N GLY A 236 -14.77 13.51 -2.26
CA GLY A 236 -15.13 12.10 -2.27
C GLY A 236 -14.58 11.29 -3.44
N LYS A 237 -13.47 11.68 -4.07
CA LYS A 237 -12.80 10.93 -5.17
C LYS A 237 -12.84 9.42 -5.02
N THR A 238 -12.28 8.91 -3.92
CA THR A 238 -12.15 7.47 -3.72
C THR A 238 -13.49 6.82 -3.32
N LYS A 239 -14.52 7.59 -2.91
CA LYS A 239 -15.92 7.13 -2.80
C LYS A 239 -16.52 6.94 -4.18
N THR A 240 -16.33 7.91 -5.08
CA THR A 240 -16.72 7.82 -6.51
C THR A 240 -16.03 6.65 -7.21
N ILE A 241 -14.72 6.44 -6.97
CA ILE A 241 -13.99 5.29 -7.51
C ILE A 241 -14.59 3.98 -7.00
N SER A 242 -14.88 3.87 -5.70
CA SER A 242 -15.44 2.64 -5.13
C SER A 242 -16.80 2.29 -5.75
N ALA A 243 -17.65 3.30 -5.94
CA ALA A 243 -18.95 3.15 -6.62
C ALA A 243 -18.78 2.73 -8.09
N LEU A 244 -17.85 3.36 -8.81
CA LEU A 244 -17.52 2.99 -10.19
C LEU A 244 -17.05 1.54 -10.28
N LEU A 245 -16.12 1.12 -9.42
CA LEU A 245 -15.59 -0.25 -9.43
C LEU A 245 -16.62 -1.29 -9.04
N TRP A 246 -17.52 -0.95 -8.11
CA TRP A 246 -18.67 -1.78 -7.80
C TRP A 246 -19.58 -1.95 -9.01
N SER A 247 -19.92 -0.87 -9.73
CA SER A 247 -20.73 -0.96 -10.96
C SER A 247 -20.06 -1.85 -12.01
N MET A 248 -18.76 -1.68 -12.24
CA MET A 248 -18.00 -2.52 -13.18
C MET A 248 -17.99 -3.99 -12.75
N LEU A 249 -17.90 -4.26 -11.44
CA LEU A 249 -17.93 -5.61 -10.90
C LEU A 249 -19.29 -6.28 -11.11
N ILE A 250 -20.39 -5.55 -10.90
CA ILE A 250 -21.77 -6.03 -11.10
C ILE A 250 -22.06 -6.27 -12.59
N GLU A 251 -21.58 -5.41 -13.48
CA GLU A 251 -21.71 -5.56 -14.93
C GLU A 251 -20.70 -6.53 -15.54
N ASN A 252 -19.81 -7.11 -14.72
CA ASN A 252 -18.81 -8.09 -15.12
C ASN A 252 -17.76 -7.53 -16.11
N HIS A 253 -17.44 -6.24 -16.02
CA HIS A 253 -16.37 -5.60 -16.78
C HIS A 253 -15.03 -5.71 -16.04
N ARG A 254 -14.06 -6.39 -16.68
CA ARG A 254 -12.73 -6.52 -16.08
C ARG A 254 -12.03 -5.17 -16.04
N THR A 255 -11.69 -4.73 -14.84
CA THR A 255 -11.17 -3.38 -14.59
C THR A 255 -9.83 -3.41 -13.89
N VAL A 256 -8.86 -2.66 -14.41
CA VAL A 256 -7.61 -2.35 -13.70
C VAL A 256 -7.73 -0.97 -13.09
N THR A 257 -7.44 -0.87 -11.80
CA THR A 257 -7.31 0.42 -11.11
C THR A 257 -5.85 0.67 -10.74
N CYS A 258 -5.32 1.77 -11.24
CA CYS A 258 -3.96 2.21 -11.03
C CYS A 258 -3.90 3.48 -10.16
N ALA A 259 -2.82 3.64 -9.40
CA ALA A 259 -2.46 4.90 -8.77
C ALA A 259 -0.94 5.12 -8.81
N PRO A 260 -0.44 6.36 -8.62
CA PRO A 260 1.00 6.66 -8.62
C PRO A 260 1.76 6.02 -7.46
N THR A 261 1.13 5.87 -6.30
CA THR A 261 1.80 5.40 -5.07
C THR A 261 1.08 4.19 -4.47
N ASN A 262 1.85 3.33 -3.79
CA ASN A 262 1.31 2.17 -3.07
C ASN A 262 0.26 2.57 -2.02
N THR A 263 0.44 3.70 -1.35
CA THR A 263 -0.51 4.23 -0.36
C THR A 263 -1.85 4.62 -0.98
N ALA A 264 -1.85 5.26 -2.15
CA ALA A 264 -3.08 5.58 -2.86
C ALA A 264 -3.82 4.31 -3.32
N VAL A 265 -3.09 3.31 -3.82
CA VAL A 265 -3.69 2.00 -4.16
C VAL A 265 -4.32 1.34 -2.93
N ALA A 266 -3.63 1.34 -1.79
CA ALA A 266 -4.13 0.76 -0.55
C ALA A 266 -5.41 1.44 -0.05
N GLU A 267 -5.52 2.76 -0.18
CA GLU A 267 -6.73 3.50 0.18
C GLU A 267 -7.93 3.08 -0.67
N VAL A 268 -7.77 3.02 -2.00
CA VAL A 268 -8.82 2.56 -2.90
C VAL A 268 -9.20 1.11 -2.59
N ALA A 269 -8.20 0.24 -2.41
CA ALA A 269 -8.41 -1.16 -2.09
C ALA A 269 -9.19 -1.36 -0.77
N SER A 270 -8.87 -0.59 0.26
CA SER A 270 -9.57 -0.65 1.54
C SER A 270 -11.05 -0.25 1.43
N ARG A 271 -11.39 0.71 0.56
CA ARG A 271 -12.78 1.13 0.36
C ARG A 271 -13.57 0.13 -0.46
N VAL A 272 -13.00 -0.38 -1.56
CA VAL A 272 -13.61 -1.46 -2.36
C VAL A 272 -13.90 -2.67 -1.49
N LEU A 273 -12.95 -3.04 -0.61
CA LEU A 273 -13.14 -4.14 0.32
C LEU A 273 -14.28 -3.88 1.32
N GLY A 274 -14.41 -2.66 1.84
CA GLY A 274 -15.54 -2.29 2.70
C GLY A 274 -16.90 -2.46 2.00
N VAL A 275 -17.00 -1.98 0.76
CA VAL A 275 -18.22 -2.13 -0.07
C VAL A 275 -18.59 -3.60 -0.28
N ILE A 276 -17.60 -4.45 -0.56
CA ILE A 276 -17.84 -5.89 -0.79
C ILE A 276 -18.31 -6.58 0.50
N GLU A 277 -17.69 -6.26 1.64
CA GLU A 277 -18.08 -6.79 2.95
C GLU A 277 -19.50 -6.34 3.36
N GLU A 278 -19.87 -5.09 3.08
CA GLU A 278 -21.23 -4.57 3.33
C GLU A 278 -22.27 -5.23 2.41
N SER A 279 -21.95 -5.37 1.12
CA SER A 279 -22.84 -6.00 0.11
C SER A 279 -23.07 -7.49 0.39
N GLY A 280 -22.08 -8.19 0.95
CA GLY A 280 -22.20 -9.62 1.31
C GLY A 280 -23.28 -9.92 2.37
N SER A 281 -23.74 -8.89 3.09
CA SER A 281 -24.72 -9.01 4.17
C SER A 281 -26.18 -8.85 3.70
N GLY A 282 -26.41 -8.32 2.50
CA GLY A 282 -27.75 -7.94 2.02
C GLY A 282 -27.98 -8.27 0.55
N CYS A 283 -29.01 -9.06 0.27
CA CYS A 283 -29.59 -9.38 -1.05
C CYS A 283 -28.82 -10.37 -1.94
N ALA A 284 -29.46 -11.52 -2.22
CA ALA A 284 -28.89 -12.63 -3.00
C ALA A 284 -28.69 -12.36 -4.50
N ALA A 285 -29.18 -11.24 -5.05
CA ALA A 285 -29.23 -10.99 -6.49
C ALA A 285 -27.99 -10.30 -7.09
N THR A 286 -27.13 -9.68 -6.27
CA THR A 286 -25.96 -8.90 -6.73
C THR A 286 -24.76 -9.20 -5.83
N LYS A 287 -24.24 -10.43 -5.93
CA LYS A 287 -23.13 -10.87 -5.07
C LYS A 287 -21.79 -10.38 -5.63
N CYS A 288 -21.17 -9.41 -4.98
CA CYS A 288 -19.75 -9.14 -5.10
C CYS A 288 -18.96 -10.17 -4.29
N PHE A 289 -17.84 -10.66 -4.81
CA PHE A 289 -17.06 -11.70 -4.15
C PHE A 289 -15.61 -11.26 -3.93
N LEU A 290 -15.05 -11.58 -2.75
CA LEU A 290 -13.67 -11.25 -2.42
C LEU A 290 -12.67 -11.81 -3.44
N GLY A 291 -12.87 -13.05 -3.89
CA GLY A 291 -12.00 -13.72 -4.86
C GLY A 291 -11.89 -13.02 -6.22
N ASP A 292 -12.85 -12.15 -6.57
CA ASP A 292 -12.85 -11.39 -7.82
C ASP A 292 -12.00 -10.11 -7.76
N VAL A 293 -11.50 -9.73 -6.59
CA VAL A 293 -10.68 -8.52 -6.39
C VAL A 293 -9.28 -8.89 -5.96
N VAL A 294 -8.27 -8.41 -6.69
CA VAL A 294 -6.86 -8.68 -6.39
C VAL A 294 -6.09 -7.37 -6.21
N LEU A 295 -5.37 -7.25 -5.10
CA LEU A 295 -4.41 -6.18 -4.83
C LEU A 295 -2.99 -6.71 -5.00
N PHE A 296 -2.16 -6.04 -5.80
CA PHE A 296 -0.74 -6.40 -5.90
C PHE A 296 0.20 -5.21 -6.03
N GLY A 297 1.41 -5.38 -5.50
CA GLY A 297 2.50 -4.42 -5.57
C GLY A 297 3.55 -4.74 -4.50
N ASN A 298 4.24 -3.72 -3.99
CA ASN A 298 5.26 -3.93 -2.97
C ASN A 298 4.62 -3.93 -1.58
N GLU A 299 4.58 -5.10 -0.93
CA GLU A 299 3.95 -5.32 0.38
C GLU A 299 4.46 -4.34 1.45
N ASP A 300 5.79 -4.25 1.62
CA ASP A 300 6.43 -3.37 2.60
C ASP A 300 5.98 -1.90 2.45
N ARG A 301 5.91 -1.42 1.20
CA ARG A 301 5.56 -0.02 0.90
C ARG A 301 4.06 0.25 0.92
N MET A 302 3.23 -0.78 0.72
CA MET A 302 1.78 -0.65 0.87
C MET A 302 1.35 -0.59 2.33
N ALA A 303 2.19 -1.08 3.25
CA ALA A 303 1.81 -1.29 4.65
C ALA A 303 0.50 -2.07 4.75
N VAL A 304 0.45 -3.20 4.02
CA VAL A 304 -0.72 -4.09 3.96
C VAL A 304 -1.10 -4.49 5.38
N ASP A 305 -2.31 -4.11 5.80
CA ASP A 305 -2.86 -4.49 7.09
C ASP A 305 -3.64 -5.81 7.00
N ARG A 306 -4.10 -6.32 8.15
CA ARG A 306 -4.89 -7.55 8.23
C ARG A 306 -6.15 -7.53 7.36
N LYS A 307 -6.70 -6.35 7.07
CA LYS A 307 -7.88 -6.21 6.23
C LYS A 307 -7.49 -6.42 4.77
N LEU A 308 -6.45 -5.73 4.30
CA LEU A 308 -5.93 -5.82 2.94
C LEU A 308 -5.27 -7.18 2.62
N GLU A 309 -4.73 -7.89 3.61
CA GLU A 309 -4.21 -9.27 3.48
C GLU A 309 -5.24 -10.26 2.88
N LYS A 310 -6.55 -9.95 2.98
CA LYS A 310 -7.62 -10.75 2.37
C LYS A 310 -7.57 -10.71 0.85
N ILE A 311 -7.18 -9.59 0.26
CA ILE A 311 -7.15 -9.36 -1.20
C ILE A 311 -5.72 -9.22 -1.76
N PHE A 312 -4.71 -9.12 -0.89
CA PHE A 312 -3.32 -9.00 -1.29
C PHE A 312 -2.78 -10.31 -1.87
N ILE A 313 -2.20 -10.24 -3.06
CA ILE A 313 -1.82 -11.41 -3.84
C ILE A 313 -0.81 -12.33 -3.13
N GLY A 314 0.16 -11.76 -2.41
CA GLY A 314 1.18 -12.55 -1.70
C GLY A 314 0.58 -13.41 -0.59
N SER A 315 -0.29 -12.81 0.22
CA SER A 315 -1.02 -13.50 1.30
C SER A 315 -1.97 -14.57 0.73
N ARG A 316 -2.69 -14.25 -0.35
CA ARG A 316 -3.56 -15.20 -1.05
C ARG A 316 -2.82 -16.42 -1.60
N VAL A 317 -1.70 -16.18 -2.28
CA VAL A 317 -0.86 -17.25 -2.81
C VAL A 317 -0.39 -18.18 -1.69
N CYS A 318 -0.02 -17.64 -0.52
CA CYS A 318 0.38 -18.45 0.62
C CYS A 318 -0.75 -19.39 1.10
N ARG A 319 -1.98 -18.87 1.25
CA ARG A 319 -3.15 -19.65 1.69
C ARG A 319 -3.58 -20.69 0.64
N LEU A 320 -3.71 -20.29 -0.62
CA LEU A 320 -4.09 -21.19 -1.71
C LEU A 320 -3.06 -22.30 -1.91
N ARG A 321 -1.76 -21.99 -1.86
CA ARG A 321 -0.71 -22.99 -2.02
C ARG A 321 -0.80 -24.09 -0.96
N GLN A 322 -1.09 -23.74 0.30
CA GLN A 322 -1.29 -24.73 1.36
C GLN A 322 -2.46 -25.68 1.04
N CYS A 323 -3.55 -25.14 0.50
CA CYS A 323 -4.73 -25.91 0.12
C CYS A 323 -4.50 -26.76 -1.15
N MET A 324 -3.54 -26.38 -2.01
CA MET A 324 -3.22 -27.07 -3.26
C MET A 324 -2.13 -28.16 -3.12
N MET A 325 -1.53 -28.33 -1.94
CA MET A 325 -0.48 -29.34 -1.73
C MET A 325 -1.02 -30.77 -1.88
N PRO A 326 -0.43 -31.64 -2.73
CA PRO A 326 -0.97 -32.99 -2.97
C PRO A 326 -1.08 -33.87 -1.73
N SER A 327 -0.13 -33.76 -0.79
CA SER A 327 -0.04 -34.65 0.39
C SER A 327 -0.75 -34.14 1.63
N THR A 328 -1.09 -32.85 1.68
CA THR A 328 -1.61 -32.19 2.90
C THR A 328 -2.78 -31.24 2.65
N GLY A 329 -3.08 -30.93 1.38
CA GLY A 329 -4.12 -30.00 0.99
C GLY A 329 -5.47 -30.66 0.77
N TRP A 330 -6.28 -29.98 -0.06
CA TRP A 330 -7.66 -30.29 -0.39
C TRP A 330 -7.84 -31.72 -0.90
N THR A 331 -7.12 -32.12 -1.94
CA THR A 331 -7.31 -33.42 -2.61
C THR A 331 -7.12 -34.60 -1.65
N ASN A 332 -6.07 -34.53 -0.82
CA ASN A 332 -5.80 -35.55 0.20
C ASN A 332 -6.87 -35.55 1.29
N SER A 333 -7.23 -34.37 1.80
CA SER A 333 -8.20 -34.24 2.90
C SER A 333 -9.60 -34.68 2.47
N LEU A 334 -10.00 -34.35 1.24
CA LEU A 334 -11.28 -34.72 0.65
C LEU A 334 -11.38 -36.23 0.47
N SER A 335 -10.39 -36.83 -0.22
CA SER A 335 -10.36 -38.28 -0.46
C SER A 335 -10.32 -39.06 0.86
N SER A 336 -9.51 -38.61 1.82
CA SER A 336 -9.40 -39.25 3.14
C SER A 336 -10.70 -39.16 3.94
N MET A 337 -11.40 -38.03 3.88
CA MET A 337 -12.69 -37.87 4.56
C MET A 337 -13.77 -38.75 3.92
N ILE A 338 -13.82 -38.83 2.59
CA ILE A 338 -14.75 -39.72 1.88
C ILE A 338 -14.52 -41.16 2.33
N VAL A 339 -13.27 -41.65 2.30
CA VAL A 339 -12.93 -43.00 2.75
C VAL A 339 -13.31 -43.22 4.22
N LEU A 340 -13.02 -42.26 5.10
CA LEU A 340 -13.34 -42.36 6.53
C LEU A 340 -14.86 -42.44 6.78
N LEU A 341 -15.68 -41.74 5.99
CA LEU A 341 -17.13 -41.73 6.13
C LEU A 341 -17.81 -42.90 5.40
N GLU A 342 -17.16 -43.52 4.42
CA GLU A 342 -17.67 -44.70 3.70
C GLU A 342 -17.32 -46.00 4.41
N ASP A 343 -16.04 -46.20 4.71
CA ASP A 343 -15.50 -47.40 5.34
C ASP A 343 -14.27 -47.07 6.19
N PRO A 344 -14.48 -46.64 7.45
CA PRO A 344 -13.38 -46.30 8.35
C PRO A 344 -12.56 -47.50 8.82
N MET A 345 -13.01 -48.74 8.58
CA MET A 345 -12.26 -49.93 9.00
C MET A 345 -11.01 -50.13 8.14
N VAL A 346 -11.12 -49.95 6.82
CA VAL A 346 -10.00 -50.09 5.88
C VAL A 346 -8.78 -49.21 6.24
N PRO A 347 -8.90 -47.88 6.46
CA PRO A 347 -7.76 -47.07 6.87
C PRO A 347 -7.26 -47.41 8.28
N TYR A 348 -8.12 -47.89 9.18
CA TYR A 348 -7.73 -48.33 10.52
C TYR A 348 -6.92 -49.64 10.49
N GLU A 349 -7.31 -50.62 9.69
CA GLU A 349 -6.57 -51.86 9.51
C GLU A 349 -5.16 -51.59 8.98
N ARG A 350 -5.02 -50.70 7.99
CA ARG A 350 -3.69 -50.27 7.49
C ARG A 350 -2.86 -49.57 8.57
N TYR A 351 -3.50 -48.76 9.41
CA TYR A 351 -2.83 -48.15 10.56
C TYR A 351 -2.39 -49.20 11.57
N ASP A 352 -3.26 -50.15 11.91
CA ASP A 352 -2.98 -51.21 12.87
C ASP A 352 -1.84 -52.11 12.38
N GLU A 353 -1.86 -52.51 11.11
CA GLU A 353 -0.79 -53.26 10.45
C GLU A 353 0.55 -52.51 10.49
N ALA A 354 0.55 -51.20 10.23
CA ALA A 354 1.75 -50.38 10.29
C ALA A 354 2.33 -50.29 11.71
N ILE A 355 1.47 -50.14 12.73
CA ILE A 355 1.87 -50.14 14.14
C ILE A 355 2.39 -51.53 14.55
N GLN A 356 1.71 -52.60 14.16
CA GLN A 356 2.14 -53.97 14.42
C GLN A 356 3.51 -54.28 13.77
N GLY A 357 3.73 -53.85 12.52
CA GLY A 357 5.01 -53.97 11.85
C GLY A 357 6.15 -53.20 12.56
N CYS A 358 5.86 -52.00 13.06
CA CYS A 358 6.80 -51.21 13.85
C CYS A 358 7.14 -51.89 15.19
N LEU A 359 6.15 -52.41 15.89
CA LEU A 359 6.34 -53.18 17.13
C LEU A 359 7.17 -54.44 16.88
N LEU A 360 6.88 -55.19 15.82
CA LEU A 360 7.63 -56.39 15.44
C LEU A 360 9.12 -56.07 15.19
N HIS A 361 9.40 -54.95 14.52
CA HIS A 361 10.77 -54.48 14.29
C HIS A 361 11.50 -54.21 15.61
N PHE A 362 10.89 -53.43 16.53
CA PHE A 362 11.52 -53.13 17.81
C PHE A 362 11.69 -54.37 18.71
N VAL A 363 10.74 -55.30 18.69
CA VAL A 363 10.85 -56.57 19.43
C VAL A 363 12.00 -57.41 18.88
N SER A 364 12.18 -57.46 17.55
CA SER A 364 13.31 -58.14 16.92
C SER A 364 14.66 -57.51 17.30
N GLU A 365 14.74 -56.18 17.31
CA GLU A 365 15.91 -55.43 17.74
C GLU A 365 16.22 -55.66 19.23
N GLU A 366 15.19 -55.69 20.08
CA GLU A 366 15.31 -56.02 21.50
C GLU A 366 15.90 -57.42 21.72
N ILE A 367 15.38 -58.42 21.00
CA ILE A 367 15.88 -59.81 21.06
C ILE A 367 17.35 -59.86 20.62
N LYS A 368 17.71 -59.16 19.54
CA LYS A 368 19.08 -59.10 19.04
C LYS A 368 20.04 -58.49 20.07
N LEU A 369 19.69 -57.35 20.66
CA LEU A 369 20.50 -56.70 21.69
C LEU A 369 20.66 -57.58 22.94
N ARG A 370 19.57 -58.22 23.41
CA ARG A 370 19.63 -59.18 24.54
C ARG A 370 20.62 -60.31 24.25
N ASN A 371 20.58 -60.88 23.05
CA ASN A 371 21.48 -61.95 22.65
C ASN A 371 22.93 -61.47 22.59
N GLU A 372 23.19 -60.29 22.02
CA GLU A 372 24.55 -59.74 21.95
C GLU A 372 25.12 -59.37 23.34
N ILE A 373 24.30 -58.82 24.25
CA ILE A 373 24.68 -58.56 25.65
C ILE A 373 25.05 -59.86 26.36
N ALA A 374 24.25 -60.92 26.19
CA ALA A 374 24.53 -62.23 26.76
C ALA A 374 25.88 -62.78 26.26
N VAL A 375 26.16 -62.66 24.95
CA VAL A 375 27.45 -63.07 24.36
C VAL A 375 28.62 -62.24 24.89
N CYS A 376 28.49 -60.90 24.97
CA CYS A 376 29.56 -60.03 25.48
C CYS A 376 29.86 -60.28 26.96
N SER A 377 28.84 -60.57 27.76
CA SER A 377 28.98 -60.90 29.19
C SER A 377 29.73 -62.21 29.41
N LEU A 378 29.55 -63.21 28.53
CA LEU A 378 30.28 -64.49 28.59
C LEU A 378 31.76 -64.37 28.18
N ARG A 379 32.12 -63.37 27.38
CA ARG A 379 33.47 -63.24 26.77
C ARG A 379 34.41 -62.29 27.52
N THR A 380 34.07 -61.80 28.72
CA THR A 380 34.88 -60.84 29.51
C THR A 380 35.34 -59.62 28.68
N MET A 381 34.40 -58.92 28.05
CA MET A 381 34.65 -57.73 27.22
C MET A 381 34.61 -56.41 28.03
N ASP A 382 35.05 -55.30 27.41
CA ASP A 382 35.03 -53.95 28.00
C ASP A 382 33.65 -53.61 28.60
N ASP A 383 33.65 -53.42 29.91
CA ASP A 383 32.52 -53.05 30.75
C ASP A 383 31.78 -51.82 30.19
N LYS A 384 32.50 -50.93 29.51
CA LYS A 384 31.94 -49.75 28.84
C LYS A 384 31.00 -50.13 27.70
N LYS A 385 31.36 -51.12 26.86
CA LYS A 385 30.56 -51.56 25.71
C LYS A 385 29.29 -52.27 26.15
N VAL A 386 29.37 -53.12 27.18
CA VAL A 386 28.17 -53.78 27.74
C VAL A 386 27.20 -52.74 28.33
N LYS A 387 27.72 -51.75 29.07
CA LYS A 387 26.90 -50.63 29.58
C LYS A 387 26.24 -49.82 28.46
N GLU A 388 26.95 -49.61 27.35
CA GLU A 388 26.41 -48.94 26.17
C GLU A 388 25.26 -49.75 25.55
N MET A 389 25.44 -51.06 25.32
CA MET A 389 24.38 -51.91 24.77
C MET A 389 23.18 -52.06 25.72
N GLN A 390 23.40 -52.11 27.03
CA GLN A 390 22.30 -52.10 28.02
C GLN A 390 21.50 -50.79 27.96
N LYS A 391 22.18 -49.67 27.72
CA LYS A 391 21.53 -48.38 27.50
C LYS A 391 20.70 -48.39 26.21
N ASP A 392 21.22 -48.95 25.13
CA ASP A 392 20.49 -49.09 23.85
C ASP A 392 19.26 -50.00 24.00
N LEU A 393 19.41 -51.15 24.69
CA LEU A 393 18.30 -52.05 24.99
C LEU A 393 17.19 -51.34 25.79
N LEU A 394 17.57 -50.57 26.80
CA LEU A 394 16.63 -49.76 27.58
C LEU A 394 15.94 -48.70 26.71
N GLU A 395 16.64 -48.15 25.72
CA GLU A 395 16.07 -47.21 24.76
C GLU A 395 15.06 -47.87 23.82
N VAL A 396 15.38 -49.06 23.27
CA VAL A 396 14.45 -49.84 22.44
C VAL A 396 13.19 -50.23 23.24
N GLN A 397 13.36 -50.72 24.47
CA GLN A 397 12.23 -51.03 25.36
C GLN A 397 11.35 -49.81 25.66
N LYS A 398 11.96 -48.63 25.82
CA LYS A 398 11.22 -47.37 25.95
C LYS A 398 10.43 -47.05 24.68
N LYS A 399 11.01 -47.28 23.49
CA LYS A 399 10.32 -47.10 22.19
C LYS A 399 9.14 -48.06 22.04
N VAL A 400 9.29 -49.35 22.36
CA VAL A 400 8.18 -50.33 22.33
C VAL A 400 7.03 -49.87 23.23
N ARG A 401 7.32 -49.60 24.51
CA ARG A 401 6.30 -49.16 25.48
C ARG A 401 5.64 -47.85 25.06
N LEU A 402 6.39 -46.96 24.40
CA LEU A 402 5.86 -45.71 23.88
C LEU A 402 4.85 -45.99 22.75
N VAL A 403 5.21 -46.81 21.76
CA VAL A 403 4.34 -47.17 20.64
C VAL A 403 3.08 -47.91 21.12
N GLU A 404 3.21 -48.87 22.03
CA GLU A 404 2.06 -49.57 22.62
C GLU A 404 1.12 -48.61 23.35
N ARG A 405 1.66 -47.63 24.06
CA ARG A 405 0.87 -46.61 24.77
C ARG A 405 0.21 -45.60 23.83
N GLU A 406 0.86 -45.28 22.71
CA GLU A 406 0.36 -44.32 21.72
C GLU A 406 -0.56 -44.96 20.67
N LYS A 407 -0.63 -46.30 20.62
CA LYS A 407 -1.58 -47.03 19.78
C LYS A 407 -3.01 -46.60 20.12
N MET A 408 -3.69 -46.03 19.14
CA MET A 408 -5.05 -45.55 19.29
C MET A 408 -6.02 -46.72 19.18
N SER A 409 -7.08 -46.72 20.00
CA SER A 409 -8.23 -47.60 19.77
C SER A 409 -8.93 -47.20 18.46
N TYR A 410 -9.73 -48.10 17.90
CA TYR A 410 -10.54 -47.80 16.71
C TYR A 410 -11.43 -46.55 16.90
N GLU A 411 -12.03 -46.40 18.08
CA GLU A 411 -12.81 -45.21 18.45
C GLU A 411 -11.98 -43.94 18.44
N THR A 412 -10.86 -43.95 19.17
CA THR A 412 -9.99 -42.78 19.27
C THR A 412 -9.39 -42.43 17.91
N TYR A 413 -9.03 -43.44 17.11
CA TYR A 413 -8.54 -43.27 15.74
C TYR A 413 -9.58 -42.58 14.86
N PHE A 414 -10.82 -43.09 14.86
CA PHE A 414 -11.91 -42.52 14.06
C PHE A 414 -12.20 -41.07 14.46
N GLN A 415 -12.44 -40.81 15.75
CA GLN A 415 -12.77 -39.47 16.26
C GLN A 415 -11.65 -38.45 15.99
N SER A 416 -10.39 -38.85 16.20
CA SER A 416 -9.23 -37.99 15.99
C SER A 416 -9.02 -37.65 14.51
N ASN A 417 -9.06 -38.65 13.62
CA ASN A 417 -8.91 -38.43 12.19
C ASN A 417 -10.07 -37.62 11.62
N TYR A 418 -11.30 -37.90 12.06
CA TYR A 418 -12.46 -37.10 11.68
C TYR A 418 -12.25 -35.63 12.04
N LYS A 419 -11.89 -35.34 13.30
CA LYS A 419 -11.64 -33.97 13.78
C LYS A 419 -10.54 -33.26 12.99
N LYS A 420 -9.44 -33.96 12.70
CA LYS A 420 -8.32 -33.43 11.90
C LYS A 420 -8.78 -33.10 10.48
N LEU A 421 -9.36 -34.07 9.78
CA LEU A 421 -9.80 -33.90 8.39
C LEU A 421 -10.90 -32.85 8.26
N ALA A 422 -11.84 -32.78 9.20
CA ALA A 422 -12.88 -31.76 9.20
C ALA A 422 -12.28 -30.34 9.33
N LYS A 423 -11.24 -30.17 10.15
CA LYS A 423 -10.50 -28.91 10.27
C LYS A 423 -9.73 -28.56 8.99
N ASP A 424 -9.04 -29.54 8.40
CA ASP A 424 -8.24 -29.32 7.18
C ASP A 424 -9.16 -28.97 5.99
N LEU A 425 -10.28 -29.68 5.84
CA LEU A 425 -11.31 -29.39 4.83
C LEU A 425 -11.97 -28.03 5.03
N ARG A 426 -12.35 -27.68 6.27
CA ARG A 426 -12.87 -26.35 6.60
C ARG A 426 -11.91 -25.26 6.14
N THR A 427 -10.63 -25.40 6.50
CA THR A 427 -9.59 -24.42 6.15
C THR A 427 -9.48 -24.26 4.63
N CYS A 428 -9.48 -25.38 3.88
CA CYS A 428 -9.43 -25.36 2.42
C CYS A 428 -10.67 -24.68 1.81
N VAL A 429 -11.87 -25.04 2.29
CA VAL A 429 -13.14 -24.52 1.80
C VAL A 429 -13.26 -23.01 2.06
N GLU A 430 -12.99 -22.56 3.28
CA GLU A 430 -13.00 -21.14 3.64
C GLU A 430 -12.00 -20.37 2.77
N THR A 431 -10.80 -20.92 2.56
CA THR A 431 -9.79 -20.34 1.66
C THR A 431 -10.30 -20.25 0.22
N PHE A 432 -10.91 -21.32 -0.32
CA PHE A 432 -11.41 -21.32 -1.70
C PHE A 432 -12.57 -20.36 -1.91
N VAL A 433 -13.50 -20.25 -0.96
CA VAL A 433 -14.62 -19.32 -1.03
C VAL A 433 -14.15 -17.86 -1.07
N ASP A 434 -13.12 -17.53 -0.30
CA ASP A 434 -12.63 -16.15 -0.17
C ASP A 434 -11.56 -15.78 -1.21
N ASP A 435 -10.72 -16.73 -1.64
CA ASP A 435 -9.51 -16.44 -2.43
C ASP A 435 -9.56 -16.92 -3.88
N LEU A 436 -10.42 -17.88 -4.26
CA LEU A 436 -10.57 -18.25 -5.67
C LEU A 436 -11.46 -17.26 -6.42
N PRO A 437 -11.04 -16.79 -7.60
CA PRO A 437 -11.91 -16.05 -8.52
C PRO A 437 -13.17 -16.86 -8.85
N ARG A 438 -14.31 -16.21 -9.01
CA ARG A 438 -15.57 -16.91 -9.24
C ARG A 438 -15.64 -17.61 -10.59
N SER A 439 -14.81 -17.19 -11.53
CA SER A 439 -14.62 -17.88 -12.82
C SER A 439 -13.84 -19.20 -12.69
N ALA A 440 -13.25 -19.51 -11.53
CA ALA A 440 -12.46 -20.72 -11.33
C ALA A 440 -13.31 -22.00 -11.33
N THR A 441 -14.59 -21.91 -10.96
CA THR A 441 -15.49 -23.05 -10.90
C THR A 441 -16.96 -22.62 -10.94
N SER A 442 -17.89 -23.58 -10.91
CA SER A 442 -19.33 -23.30 -10.98
C SER A 442 -19.89 -22.66 -9.71
N GLU A 443 -20.99 -21.91 -9.85
CA GLU A 443 -21.74 -21.40 -8.69
C GLU A 443 -22.21 -22.53 -7.78
N GLU A 444 -22.61 -23.67 -8.34
CA GLU A 444 -23.00 -24.87 -7.59
C GLU A 444 -21.86 -25.37 -6.69
N ASN A 445 -20.63 -25.41 -7.19
CA ASN A 445 -19.47 -25.81 -6.39
C ASN A 445 -19.21 -24.83 -5.24
N PHE A 446 -19.36 -23.53 -5.47
CA PHE A 446 -19.26 -22.53 -4.40
C PHE A 446 -20.38 -22.64 -3.37
N CYS A 447 -21.62 -22.91 -3.79
CA CYS A 447 -22.73 -23.17 -2.87
C CYS A 447 -22.45 -24.42 -2.02
N CYS A 448 -21.97 -25.49 -2.65
CA CYS A 448 -21.58 -26.72 -1.93
C CYS A 448 -20.45 -26.44 -0.94
N MET A 449 -19.40 -25.71 -1.33
CA MET A 449 -18.34 -25.27 -0.44
C MET A 449 -18.90 -24.47 0.75
N ALA A 450 -19.81 -23.52 0.54
CA ALA A 450 -20.38 -22.73 1.63
C ALA A 450 -21.21 -23.56 2.64
N GLU A 451 -21.87 -24.63 2.19
CA GLU A 451 -22.65 -25.53 3.05
C GLU A 451 -21.77 -26.54 3.82
N MET A 452 -20.60 -26.90 3.28
CA MET A 452 -19.76 -27.96 3.82
C MET A 452 -19.39 -27.79 5.30
N PRO A 453 -18.95 -26.61 5.80
CA PRO A 453 -18.58 -26.45 7.20
C PRO A 453 -19.73 -26.76 8.16
N LEU A 454 -20.96 -26.37 7.80
CA LEU A 454 -22.16 -26.63 8.62
C LEU A 454 -22.47 -28.13 8.68
N LEU A 455 -22.34 -28.84 7.55
CA LEU A 455 -22.57 -30.29 7.50
C LEU A 455 -21.53 -31.06 8.30
N LEU A 456 -20.24 -30.68 8.18
CA LEU A 456 -19.16 -31.26 8.96
C LEU A 456 -19.35 -31.00 10.46
N ASP A 457 -19.78 -29.79 10.87
CA ASP A 457 -20.04 -29.54 12.28
C ASP A 457 -21.22 -30.35 12.82
N ALA A 458 -22.31 -30.42 12.06
CA ALA A 458 -23.50 -31.19 12.44
C ALA A 458 -23.18 -32.68 12.64
N PHE A 459 -22.41 -33.28 11.73
CA PHE A 459 -21.96 -34.65 11.88
C PHE A 459 -20.91 -34.78 13.00
N GLY A 460 -20.01 -33.82 13.15
CA GLY A 460 -18.97 -33.82 14.18
C GLY A 460 -19.51 -33.77 15.61
N VAL A 461 -20.62 -33.06 15.84
CA VAL A 461 -21.33 -33.10 17.13
C VAL A 461 -21.83 -34.52 17.43
N LEU A 462 -22.43 -35.19 16.44
CA LEU A 462 -22.93 -36.56 16.62
C LEU A 462 -21.80 -37.57 16.83
N VAL A 463 -20.66 -37.41 16.15
CA VAL A 463 -19.46 -38.23 16.36
C VAL A 463 -18.94 -38.15 17.80
N GLN A 464 -19.16 -37.03 18.50
CA GLN A 464 -18.74 -36.85 19.89
C GLN A 464 -19.82 -37.24 20.90
N SER A 465 -21.10 -37.15 20.53
CA SER A 465 -22.22 -37.35 21.47
C SER A 465 -22.84 -38.75 21.43
N GLU A 466 -22.80 -39.42 20.27
CA GLU A 466 -23.42 -40.74 20.10
C GLU A 466 -22.52 -41.85 20.66
N PRO A 467 -23.08 -42.92 21.26
CA PRO A 467 -22.31 -44.09 21.70
C PRO A 467 -21.51 -44.70 20.53
N PHE A 468 -20.32 -45.20 20.80
CA PHE A 468 -19.46 -45.73 19.74
C PHE A 468 -20.07 -46.93 19.02
N GLU A 469 -20.95 -47.70 19.69
CA GLU A 469 -21.71 -48.78 19.10
C GLU A 469 -22.63 -48.29 17.96
N GLN A 470 -23.24 -47.11 18.12
CA GLN A 470 -24.05 -46.48 17.06
C GLN A 470 -23.17 -46.07 15.86
N LEU A 471 -21.97 -45.55 16.12
CA LEU A 471 -21.00 -45.24 15.08
C LEU A 471 -20.53 -46.50 14.35
N GLN A 472 -20.24 -47.59 15.06
CA GLN A 472 -19.89 -48.87 14.42
C GLN A 472 -21.04 -49.43 13.57
N ALA A 473 -22.26 -49.41 14.11
CA ALA A 473 -23.46 -49.88 13.44
C ALA A 473 -23.75 -49.09 12.15
N LEU A 474 -23.45 -47.78 12.15
CA LEU A 474 -23.54 -46.90 10.98
C LEU A 474 -22.72 -47.41 9.78
N PHE A 475 -21.53 -47.96 10.01
CA PHE A 475 -20.65 -48.47 8.94
C PHE A 475 -20.89 -49.94 8.60
N LYS A 476 -21.39 -50.75 9.55
CA LYS A 476 -21.81 -52.15 9.32
C LYS A 476 -23.13 -52.30 8.55
N ARG A 477 -23.78 -51.17 8.19
CA ARG A 477 -25.10 -51.11 7.54
C ARG A 477 -26.21 -51.75 8.39
N ASP A 478 -26.10 -51.65 9.70
CA ASP A 478 -27.12 -52.15 10.62
C ASP A 478 -28.42 -51.33 10.51
N THR A 479 -29.54 -52.00 10.77
CA THR A 479 -30.87 -51.39 10.70
C THR A 479 -31.12 -50.45 11.89
N ASP A 480 -30.59 -50.76 13.07
CA ASP A 480 -30.83 -50.03 14.33
C ASP A 480 -29.80 -48.91 14.59
N VAL A 481 -29.69 -47.97 13.65
CA VAL A 481 -28.83 -46.78 13.77
C VAL A 481 -29.68 -45.53 13.77
N SER A 482 -29.38 -44.60 14.67
CA SER A 482 -30.00 -43.27 14.75
C SER A 482 -30.19 -42.64 13.37
N PHE A 483 -31.42 -42.26 13.06
CA PHE A 483 -31.78 -41.58 11.80
C PHE A 483 -30.94 -40.31 11.60
N ARG A 484 -30.73 -39.52 12.67
CA ARG A 484 -29.95 -38.29 12.62
C ARG A 484 -28.51 -38.52 12.18
N LEU A 485 -27.89 -39.60 12.67
CA LEU A 485 -26.52 -39.98 12.34
C LEU A 485 -26.41 -40.45 10.88
N LYS A 486 -27.37 -41.27 10.44
CA LYS A 486 -27.49 -41.72 9.03
C LYS A 486 -27.66 -40.55 8.07
N ASP A 487 -28.55 -39.62 8.41
CA ASP A 487 -28.86 -38.44 7.61
C ASP A 487 -27.65 -37.51 7.51
N ALA A 488 -27.06 -37.08 8.64
CA ALA A 488 -25.90 -36.18 8.66
C ALA A 488 -24.67 -36.75 7.92
N ARG A 489 -24.41 -38.06 8.04
CA ARG A 489 -23.36 -38.72 7.24
C ARG A 489 -23.67 -38.66 5.75
N SER A 490 -24.91 -38.96 5.37
CA SER A 490 -25.34 -38.99 3.97
C SER A 490 -25.27 -37.60 3.34
N SER A 491 -25.66 -36.55 4.07
CA SER A 491 -25.52 -35.16 3.64
C SER A 491 -24.06 -34.77 3.40
N CYS A 492 -23.14 -35.12 4.32
CA CYS A 492 -21.70 -34.91 4.13
C CYS A 492 -21.19 -35.62 2.88
N LEU A 493 -21.43 -36.94 2.77
CA LEU A 493 -20.95 -37.74 1.65
C LEU A 493 -21.47 -37.27 0.30
N CYS A 494 -22.74 -36.86 0.24
CA CYS A 494 -23.34 -36.32 -0.99
C CYS A 494 -22.55 -35.11 -1.51
N LYS A 495 -22.28 -34.12 -0.64
CA LYS A 495 -21.57 -32.90 -1.03
C LYS A 495 -20.07 -33.12 -1.26
N LEU A 496 -19.42 -33.96 -0.46
CA LEU A 496 -18.01 -34.31 -0.65
C LEU A 496 -17.79 -35.02 -1.99
N ARG A 497 -18.66 -35.97 -2.36
CA ARG A 497 -18.58 -36.66 -3.66
C ARG A 497 -18.84 -35.71 -4.83
N LEU A 498 -19.83 -34.83 -4.69
CA LEU A 498 -20.15 -33.82 -5.71
C LEU A 498 -18.95 -32.91 -5.98
N LEU A 499 -18.30 -32.41 -4.92
CA LEU A 499 -17.08 -31.62 -5.05
C LEU A 499 -15.92 -32.45 -5.62
N SER A 500 -15.77 -33.71 -5.19
CA SER A 500 -14.72 -34.59 -5.72
C SER A 500 -14.85 -34.87 -7.21
N SER A 501 -16.06 -34.87 -7.77
CA SER A 501 -16.28 -35.14 -9.20
C SER A 501 -16.29 -33.88 -10.06
N ASN A 502 -16.67 -32.73 -9.49
CA ASN A 502 -16.98 -31.53 -10.28
C ASN A 502 -16.02 -30.36 -10.02
N PHE A 503 -15.15 -30.45 -9.00
CA PHE A 503 -14.23 -29.38 -8.64
C PHE A 503 -12.77 -29.83 -8.82
N GLU A 504 -12.28 -29.69 -10.05
CA GLU A 504 -10.88 -29.88 -10.40
C GLU A 504 -10.16 -28.52 -10.39
N LEU A 505 -9.14 -28.41 -9.54
CA LEU A 505 -8.23 -27.26 -9.54
C LEU A 505 -7.09 -27.50 -10.53
N PRO A 506 -6.62 -26.46 -11.25
CA PRO A 506 -5.42 -26.58 -12.05
C PRO A 506 -4.22 -26.98 -11.16
N GLU A 507 -3.33 -27.83 -11.67
CA GLU A 507 -2.12 -28.26 -10.96
C GLU A 507 -1.13 -27.09 -10.80
N MET A 508 -1.32 -26.31 -9.73
CA MET A 508 -0.55 -25.10 -9.45
C MET A 508 0.09 -25.21 -8.06
N TYR A 509 1.38 -25.53 -8.02
CA TYR A 509 2.11 -25.77 -6.76
C TYR A 509 3.08 -24.64 -6.43
N ASP A 510 3.61 -23.95 -7.43
CA ASP A 510 4.54 -22.86 -7.22
C ASP A 510 3.81 -21.52 -7.09
N SER A 511 4.42 -20.60 -6.33
CA SER A 511 3.80 -19.30 -6.03
C SER A 511 3.56 -18.44 -7.29
N ARG A 512 4.33 -18.63 -8.36
CA ARG A 512 4.21 -17.82 -9.57
C ARG A 512 3.03 -18.26 -10.43
N THR A 513 2.80 -19.56 -10.60
CA THR A 513 1.64 -20.05 -11.35
C THR A 513 0.32 -19.67 -10.68
N ILE A 514 0.24 -19.75 -9.35
CA ILE A 514 -0.94 -19.30 -8.59
C ILE A 514 -1.14 -17.78 -8.77
N GLU A 515 -0.08 -16.99 -8.69
CA GLU A 515 -0.16 -15.54 -8.91
C GLU A 515 -0.67 -15.19 -10.33
N GLU A 516 -0.13 -15.85 -11.36
CA GLU A 516 -0.57 -15.68 -12.74
C GLU A 516 -2.05 -16.08 -12.91
N PHE A 517 -2.48 -17.18 -12.30
CA PHE A 517 -3.88 -17.61 -12.30
C PHE A 517 -4.82 -16.57 -11.66
N LEU A 518 -4.45 -16.00 -10.51
CA LEU A 518 -5.25 -14.97 -9.84
C LEU A 518 -5.39 -13.71 -10.71
N LEU A 519 -4.29 -13.23 -11.30
CA LEU A 519 -4.31 -12.05 -12.16
C LEU A 519 -5.08 -12.29 -13.47
N GLN A 520 -5.02 -13.50 -14.01
CA GLN A 520 -5.75 -13.86 -15.24
C GLN A 520 -7.26 -13.91 -15.06
N ASN A 521 -7.75 -14.18 -13.85
CA ASN A 521 -9.16 -14.44 -13.56
C ASN A 521 -9.85 -13.35 -12.72
N ALA A 522 -9.11 -12.51 -12.01
CA ALA A 522 -9.69 -11.43 -11.22
C ALA A 522 -10.47 -10.42 -12.08
N LYS A 523 -11.62 -9.96 -11.59
CA LYS A 523 -12.45 -8.94 -12.25
C LYS A 523 -11.94 -7.53 -11.97
N ILE A 524 -11.52 -7.25 -10.73
CA ILE A 524 -10.91 -5.98 -10.34
C ILE A 524 -9.46 -6.22 -9.94
N VAL A 525 -8.55 -5.48 -10.56
CA VAL A 525 -7.11 -5.56 -10.29
C VAL A 525 -6.61 -4.19 -9.81
N LEU A 526 -6.11 -4.12 -8.59
CA LEU A 526 -5.62 -2.90 -7.94
C LEU A 526 -4.09 -2.93 -7.84
N CYS A 527 -3.41 -1.95 -8.45
CA CYS A 527 -1.96 -1.89 -8.43
C CYS A 527 -1.43 -0.48 -8.71
N THR A 528 -0.12 -0.25 -8.64
CA THR A 528 0.47 1.03 -9.10
C THR A 528 0.54 1.10 -10.62
N ALA A 529 0.55 2.31 -11.20
CA ALA A 529 0.71 2.50 -12.64
C ALA A 529 1.96 1.78 -13.19
N SER A 530 3.07 1.81 -12.44
CA SER A 530 4.28 1.06 -12.79
C SER A 530 4.08 -0.46 -12.71
N SER A 531 3.47 -0.99 -11.65
CA SER A 531 3.28 -2.44 -11.48
C SER A 531 2.29 -3.05 -12.46
N SER A 532 1.39 -2.24 -13.03
CA SER A 532 0.49 -2.67 -14.11
C SER A 532 1.25 -3.26 -15.31
N TYR A 533 2.54 -2.92 -15.46
CA TYR A 533 3.41 -3.51 -16.47
C TYR A 533 3.38 -5.06 -16.50
N ARG A 534 3.17 -5.70 -15.34
CA ARG A 534 3.10 -7.18 -15.24
C ARG A 534 1.91 -7.77 -15.98
N LEU A 535 0.87 -6.98 -16.24
CA LEU A 535 -0.36 -7.43 -16.90
C LEU A 535 -0.21 -7.46 -18.44
N HIS A 536 0.85 -6.90 -19.02
CA HIS A 536 1.10 -6.93 -20.48
C HIS A 536 1.27 -8.34 -21.04
N TYR A 537 1.80 -9.27 -20.24
CA TYR A 537 2.23 -10.59 -20.72
C TYR A 537 1.26 -11.72 -20.34
N MET A 538 0.02 -11.38 -19.98
CA MET A 538 -1.01 -12.34 -19.58
C MET A 538 -1.82 -12.86 -20.78
N GLN A 539 -1.17 -13.62 -21.68
CA GLN A 539 -1.76 -14.06 -22.96
C GLN A 539 -3.06 -14.88 -22.82
N LYS A 540 -3.22 -15.64 -21.73
CA LYS A 540 -4.40 -16.47 -21.47
C LYS A 540 -5.53 -15.73 -20.73
N ALA A 541 -5.30 -14.49 -20.32
CA ALA A 541 -6.30 -13.73 -19.59
C ALA A 541 -7.45 -13.30 -20.51
N GLN A 542 -8.66 -13.28 -19.96
CA GLN A 542 -9.74 -12.49 -20.56
C GLN A 542 -9.29 -11.02 -20.70
N PRO A 543 -9.70 -10.28 -21.74
CA PRO A 543 -9.26 -8.90 -21.92
C PRO A 543 -9.65 -8.04 -20.72
N LEU A 544 -8.72 -7.18 -20.28
CA LEU A 544 -9.03 -6.10 -19.34
C LEU A 544 -9.71 -5.00 -20.15
N GLU A 545 -10.93 -4.58 -19.80
CA GLU A 545 -11.72 -3.67 -20.65
C GLU A 545 -11.60 -2.21 -20.21
N VAL A 546 -11.51 -1.99 -18.90
CA VAL A 546 -11.58 -0.67 -18.27
C VAL A 546 -10.31 -0.40 -17.47
N LEU A 547 -9.77 0.80 -17.62
CA LEU A 547 -8.67 1.33 -16.83
C LEU A 547 -9.16 2.51 -16.01
N VAL A 548 -9.03 2.44 -14.69
CA VAL A 548 -9.23 3.58 -13.78
C VAL A 548 -7.86 4.03 -13.28
N VAL A 549 -7.56 5.32 -13.37
CA VAL A 549 -6.31 5.90 -12.84
C VAL A 549 -6.68 6.92 -11.78
N ASP A 550 -6.46 6.57 -10.52
CA ASP A 550 -6.58 7.48 -9.38
C ASP A 550 -5.32 8.35 -9.25
N GLU A 551 -5.50 9.55 -8.71
CA GLU A 551 -4.47 10.58 -8.58
C GLU A 551 -3.69 10.79 -9.90
N ALA A 552 -4.40 10.75 -11.04
CA ALA A 552 -3.81 10.80 -12.38
C ALA A 552 -2.97 12.06 -12.64
N ALA A 553 -3.22 13.14 -11.91
CA ALA A 553 -2.45 14.38 -11.97
C ALA A 553 -1.03 14.27 -11.40
N GLN A 554 -0.75 13.23 -10.61
CA GLN A 554 0.58 12.97 -9.99
C GLN A 554 1.44 11.99 -10.79
N LEU A 555 0.92 11.43 -11.88
CA LEU A 555 1.71 10.62 -12.81
C LEU A 555 2.40 11.52 -13.82
N LYS A 556 3.65 11.20 -14.16
CA LYS A 556 4.23 11.75 -15.39
C LYS A 556 3.43 11.24 -16.56
N GLU A 557 3.25 12.05 -17.60
CA GLU A 557 2.49 11.64 -18.77
C GLU A 557 2.99 10.31 -19.39
N CYS A 558 4.31 10.08 -19.42
CA CYS A 558 4.89 8.83 -19.88
C CYS A 558 4.66 7.62 -18.94
N GLU A 559 4.42 7.84 -17.65
CA GLU A 559 4.08 6.77 -16.70
C GLU A 559 2.67 6.23 -16.94
N SER A 560 1.73 7.10 -17.34
CA SER A 560 0.36 6.70 -17.70
C SER A 560 0.30 5.78 -18.92
N LEU A 561 1.35 5.75 -19.76
CA LEU A 561 1.41 4.89 -20.95
C LEU A 561 1.52 3.40 -20.60
N ILE A 562 2.06 3.07 -19.44
CA ILE A 562 2.20 1.68 -19.01
C ILE A 562 0.82 1.01 -18.92
N PRO A 563 -0.16 1.53 -18.15
CA PRO A 563 -1.49 0.94 -18.11
C PRO A 563 -2.35 1.22 -19.35
N LEU A 564 -2.16 2.33 -20.05
CA LEU A 564 -2.94 2.65 -21.26
C LEU A 564 -2.70 1.66 -22.41
N GLN A 565 -1.54 0.98 -22.42
CA GLN A 565 -1.20 0.00 -23.44
C GLN A 565 -1.63 -1.44 -23.11
N LEU A 566 -2.36 -1.64 -21.99
CA LEU A 566 -2.76 -2.99 -21.58
C LEU A 566 -3.67 -3.66 -22.63
N PRO A 567 -3.48 -4.96 -22.90
CA PRO A 567 -4.31 -5.70 -23.85
C PRO A 567 -5.79 -5.65 -23.50
N GLY A 568 -6.63 -5.31 -24.49
CA GLY A 568 -8.09 -5.27 -24.36
C GLY A 568 -8.68 -3.97 -23.81
N VAL A 569 -7.86 -3.08 -23.22
CA VAL A 569 -8.38 -1.88 -22.56
C VAL A 569 -8.91 -0.91 -23.62
N ARG A 570 -10.20 -0.60 -23.55
CA ARG A 570 -10.90 0.30 -24.47
C ARG A 570 -11.40 1.56 -23.80
N HIS A 571 -11.55 1.54 -22.47
CA HIS A 571 -12.12 2.64 -21.72
C HIS A 571 -11.17 3.05 -20.60
N ALA A 572 -10.85 4.34 -20.51
CA ALA A 572 -10.02 4.89 -19.44
C ALA A 572 -10.78 5.97 -18.67
N VAL A 573 -10.71 5.93 -17.35
CA VAL A 573 -11.22 6.95 -16.44
C VAL A 573 -10.03 7.52 -15.66
N LEU A 574 -9.67 8.77 -15.93
CA LEU A 574 -8.62 9.47 -15.22
C LEU A 574 -9.26 10.36 -14.15
N ILE A 575 -8.94 10.09 -12.89
CA ILE A 575 -9.44 10.84 -11.73
C ILE A 575 -8.25 11.55 -11.08
N GLY A 576 -8.38 12.86 -10.84
CA GLY A 576 -7.29 13.63 -10.25
C GLY A 576 -7.62 15.10 -10.06
N ASP A 577 -6.60 15.88 -9.70
CA ASP A 577 -6.70 17.33 -9.54
C ASP A 577 -5.37 18.01 -9.91
N GLU A 578 -5.37 18.76 -11.01
CA GLU A 578 -4.19 19.47 -11.53
C GLU A 578 -3.74 20.65 -10.64
N TYR A 579 -4.56 21.07 -9.67
CA TYR A 579 -4.19 22.10 -8.69
C TYR A 579 -3.62 21.53 -7.39
N GLN A 580 -3.43 20.22 -7.29
CA GLN A 580 -2.69 19.57 -6.21
C GLN A 580 -1.28 19.18 -6.67
N LEU A 581 -0.54 18.39 -5.88
CA LEU A 581 0.84 18.07 -6.18
C LEU A 581 0.98 17.42 -7.57
N PRO A 582 1.87 17.93 -8.44
CA PRO A 582 2.17 17.29 -9.71
C PRO A 582 3.09 16.08 -9.51
N ALA A 583 3.45 15.42 -10.61
CA ALA A 583 4.44 14.35 -10.57
C ALA A 583 5.80 14.83 -10.05
N LEU A 584 6.46 13.99 -9.24
CA LEU A 584 7.81 14.28 -8.76
C LEU A 584 8.80 14.25 -9.93
N VAL A 585 9.51 15.36 -10.12
CA VAL A 585 10.62 15.51 -11.07
C VAL A 585 11.88 15.92 -10.30
N LYS A 586 12.97 15.17 -10.48
CA LYS A 586 14.26 15.39 -9.81
C LYS A 586 15.14 16.34 -10.59
N SER A 587 15.18 16.21 -11.92
CA SER A 587 15.99 17.10 -12.75
C SER A 587 15.30 18.46 -12.96
N LYS A 588 16.01 19.54 -12.62
CA LYS A 588 15.54 20.90 -12.91
C LYS A 588 15.36 21.14 -14.41
N VAL A 589 16.21 20.54 -15.24
CA VAL A 589 16.10 20.60 -16.70
C VAL A 589 14.81 19.94 -17.18
N CYS A 590 14.43 18.81 -16.60
CA CYS A 590 13.17 18.14 -16.91
C CYS A 590 11.95 18.92 -16.41
N GLU A 591 12.04 19.53 -15.23
CA GLU A 591 10.98 20.37 -14.68
C GLU A 591 10.70 21.55 -15.65
N ASP A 592 11.74 22.27 -16.07
CA ASP A 592 11.63 23.40 -16.99
C ASP A 592 11.17 22.96 -18.40
N ALA A 593 11.49 21.72 -18.80
CA ALA A 593 10.98 21.10 -20.03
C ALA A 593 9.51 20.67 -19.95
N GLY A 594 8.87 20.74 -18.78
CA GLY A 594 7.48 20.31 -18.58
C GLY A 594 7.30 18.79 -18.51
N PHE A 595 8.35 18.04 -18.16
CA PHE A 595 8.31 16.57 -18.03
C PHE A 595 7.38 16.08 -16.90
N GLY A 596 7.18 16.92 -15.87
CA GLY A 596 6.28 16.64 -14.75
C GLY A 596 4.80 16.82 -15.05
N ARG A 597 4.45 17.38 -16.23
CA ARG A 597 3.06 17.57 -16.64
C ARG A 597 2.40 16.19 -16.82
N SER A 598 1.26 16.00 -16.20
CA SER A 598 0.49 14.76 -16.31
C SER A 598 -0.35 14.72 -17.59
N LEU A 599 -0.78 13.51 -17.98
CA LEU A 599 -1.78 13.35 -19.05
C LEU A 599 -3.09 14.08 -18.69
N PHE A 600 -3.51 14.00 -17.43
CA PHE A 600 -4.71 14.67 -16.92
C PHE A 600 -4.63 16.19 -17.08
N GLU A 601 -3.51 16.79 -16.69
CA GLU A 601 -3.25 18.21 -16.84
C GLU A 601 -3.16 18.63 -18.32
N ARG A 602 -2.49 17.84 -19.17
CA ARG A 602 -2.42 18.13 -20.60
C ARG A 602 -3.81 18.19 -21.22
N LEU A 603 -4.64 17.16 -20.99
CA LEU A 603 -6.00 17.11 -21.52
C LEU A 603 -6.86 18.25 -20.97
N THR A 604 -6.76 18.57 -19.68
CA THR A 604 -7.41 19.75 -19.11
C THR A 604 -6.97 21.04 -19.82
N SER A 605 -5.67 21.19 -20.10
CA SER A 605 -5.13 22.37 -20.80
C SER A 605 -5.51 22.46 -22.27
N LEU A 606 -6.01 21.37 -22.86
CA LEU A 606 -6.60 21.29 -24.19
C LEU A 606 -8.13 21.42 -24.14
N GLU A 607 -8.68 21.88 -23.00
CA GLU A 607 -10.11 22.12 -22.77
C GLU A 607 -10.97 20.87 -22.97
N GLN A 608 -10.41 19.70 -22.67
CA GLN A 608 -11.15 18.45 -22.71
C GLN A 608 -12.24 18.44 -21.62
N PRO A 609 -13.46 17.94 -21.93
CA PRO A 609 -14.53 17.88 -20.95
C PRO A 609 -14.14 17.01 -19.74
N LYS A 610 -14.49 17.49 -18.54
CA LYS A 610 -14.24 16.77 -17.29
C LYS A 610 -15.40 16.96 -16.31
N HIS A 611 -15.76 15.89 -15.61
CA HIS A 611 -16.75 15.91 -14.54
C HIS A 611 -16.14 16.54 -13.30
N LEU A 612 -16.70 17.65 -12.80
CA LEU A 612 -16.28 18.24 -11.54
C LEU A 612 -17.06 17.59 -10.39
N LEU A 613 -16.35 16.98 -9.44
CA LEU A 613 -16.94 16.62 -8.15
C LEU A 613 -17.05 17.91 -7.33
N ASP A 614 -18.25 18.46 -7.24
CA ASP A 614 -18.53 19.86 -6.88
C ASP A 614 -19.01 20.07 -5.44
N VAL A 615 -19.03 19.04 -4.60
CA VAL A 615 -19.37 19.14 -3.18
C VAL A 615 -18.22 18.66 -2.32
N GLN A 616 -17.71 19.49 -1.41
CA GLN A 616 -16.62 19.14 -0.49
C GLN A 616 -17.14 18.82 0.92
N TYR A 617 -16.63 17.75 1.53
CA TYR A 617 -17.10 17.19 2.81
C TYR A 617 -16.02 17.22 3.91
N ARG A 618 -14.89 17.89 3.67
CA ARG A 618 -13.71 17.85 4.55
C ARG A 618 -13.54 19.14 5.35
N MET A 619 -13.51 20.27 4.68
CA MET A 619 -13.06 21.52 5.26
C MET A 619 -14.26 22.25 5.85
N HIS A 620 -14.08 22.87 7.02
CA HIS A 620 -15.03 23.87 7.49
C HIS A 620 -15.18 24.99 6.44
N PRO A 621 -16.39 25.58 6.24
CA PRO A 621 -16.62 26.60 5.21
C PRO A 621 -15.66 27.80 5.24
N TRP A 622 -15.23 28.20 6.44
CA TRP A 622 -14.24 29.29 6.60
C TRP A 622 -12.83 28.94 6.09
N ILE A 623 -12.52 27.65 5.99
CA ILE A 623 -11.27 27.13 5.41
C ILE A 623 -11.44 26.97 3.89
N SER A 624 -12.53 26.32 3.45
CA SER A 624 -12.75 26.03 2.02
C SER A 624 -12.93 27.29 1.17
N LYS A 625 -13.47 28.38 1.75
CA LYS A 625 -13.78 29.63 1.03
C LYS A 625 -12.64 30.13 0.13
N PHE A 626 -11.42 30.28 0.66
CA PHE A 626 -10.30 30.81 -0.14
C PHE A 626 -9.81 29.82 -1.21
N PRO A 627 -9.51 28.54 -0.92
CA PRO A 627 -9.13 27.59 -1.96
C PRO A 627 -10.18 27.45 -3.07
N VAL A 628 -11.46 27.40 -2.70
CA VAL A 628 -12.58 27.28 -3.65
C VAL A 628 -12.64 28.47 -4.61
N SER A 629 -12.53 29.70 -4.11
CA SER A 629 -12.53 30.89 -4.96
C SER A 629 -11.28 30.96 -5.83
N SER A 630 -10.11 30.68 -5.26
CA SER A 630 -8.81 30.99 -5.87
C SER A 630 -8.33 29.93 -6.86
N PHE A 631 -8.61 28.65 -6.61
CA PHE A 631 -8.15 27.54 -7.46
C PHE A 631 -9.26 26.94 -8.32
N TYR A 632 -10.51 26.95 -7.83
CA TYR A 632 -11.61 26.21 -8.46
C TYR A 632 -12.68 27.11 -9.08
N GLY A 633 -12.50 28.43 -9.03
CA GLY A 633 -13.39 29.41 -9.64
C GLY A 633 -14.77 29.48 -8.99
N GLY A 634 -14.88 29.16 -7.70
CA GLY A 634 -16.14 29.23 -6.96
C GLY A 634 -17.15 28.12 -7.28
N ARG A 635 -16.76 27.08 -8.03
CA ARG A 635 -17.65 26.00 -8.51
C ARG A 635 -17.82 24.83 -7.53
N ILE A 636 -17.30 24.96 -6.30
CA ILE A 636 -17.38 23.91 -5.28
C ILE A 636 -18.25 24.44 -4.15
N THR A 637 -19.19 23.62 -3.71
CA THR A 637 -20.09 23.88 -2.59
C THR A 637 -19.70 23.04 -1.37
N ASP A 638 -20.17 23.46 -0.20
CA ASP A 638 -19.92 22.77 1.07
C ASP A 638 -21.02 21.73 1.34
N GLY A 639 -20.63 20.51 1.70
CA GLY A 639 -21.54 19.41 2.01
C GLY A 639 -22.31 19.59 3.33
N PRO A 640 -23.43 18.86 3.53
CA PRO A 640 -24.29 19.01 4.70
C PRO A 640 -23.58 18.71 6.03
N ASN A 641 -22.57 17.83 6.02
CA ASN A 641 -21.82 17.48 7.22
C ASN A 641 -20.98 18.65 7.74
N VAL A 642 -20.37 19.45 6.85
CA VAL A 642 -19.53 20.60 7.23
C VAL A 642 -20.33 21.87 7.51
N LEU A 643 -21.56 21.95 6.98
CA LEU A 643 -22.52 23.02 7.26
C LEU A 643 -23.22 22.84 8.62
N ASN A 644 -23.19 21.64 9.19
CA ASN A 644 -23.75 21.37 10.50
C ASN A 644 -22.98 22.15 11.58
N ARG A 645 -23.70 22.84 12.48
CA ARG A 645 -23.10 23.58 13.61
C ARG A 645 -22.19 22.72 14.49
N ASN A 646 -22.46 21.43 14.60
CA ASN A 646 -21.63 20.48 15.36
C ASN A 646 -20.27 20.21 14.71
N TYR A 647 -20.07 20.65 13.46
CA TYR A 647 -18.79 20.55 12.75
C TYR A 647 -17.81 21.65 13.15
N GLU A 648 -18.30 22.82 13.60
CA GLU A 648 -17.44 23.88 14.12
C GLU A 648 -16.85 23.43 15.46
N ARG A 649 -15.52 23.28 15.51
CA ARG A 649 -14.78 22.92 16.72
C ARG A 649 -13.74 23.98 16.98
N ARG A 650 -13.91 24.74 18.06
CA ARG A 650 -12.90 25.66 18.58
C ARG A 650 -12.09 24.93 19.64
N HIS A 651 -10.91 24.46 19.24
CA HIS A 651 -10.01 23.71 20.11
C HIS A 651 -9.20 24.59 21.06
N LEU A 652 -9.20 25.92 20.89
CA LEU A 652 -8.62 26.86 21.83
C LEU A 652 -9.53 28.08 21.94
N ALA A 653 -9.53 28.72 23.11
CA ALA A 653 -10.27 29.95 23.34
C ALA A 653 -9.58 31.16 22.69
N GLY A 654 -10.39 32.12 22.22
CA GLY A 654 -9.93 33.37 21.63
C GLY A 654 -10.10 33.45 20.11
N PRO A 655 -10.22 34.67 19.55
CA PRO A 655 -10.50 34.86 18.13
C PRO A 655 -9.38 34.39 17.21
N MET A 656 -8.12 34.38 17.70
CA MET A 656 -6.93 33.94 16.97
C MET A 656 -6.95 32.46 16.58
N TYR A 657 -7.76 31.65 17.26
CA TYR A 657 -7.81 30.19 17.10
C TYR A 657 -9.14 29.73 16.51
N GLY A 658 -9.73 30.53 15.61
CA GLY A 658 -10.93 30.19 14.87
C GLY A 658 -10.71 29.10 13.81
N SER A 659 -11.74 28.78 13.02
CA SER A 659 -11.64 27.75 11.98
C SER A 659 -10.60 28.09 10.89
N TYR A 660 -10.38 29.37 10.62
CA TYR A 660 -9.33 29.86 9.73
C TYR A 660 -8.68 31.08 10.37
N SER A 661 -7.35 31.12 10.44
CA SER A 661 -6.64 32.28 10.96
C SER A 661 -5.26 32.42 10.33
N PHE A 662 -4.89 33.66 10.01
CA PHE A 662 -3.53 34.04 9.71
C PHE A 662 -2.94 34.73 10.94
N ILE A 663 -1.90 34.12 11.52
CA ILE A 663 -1.20 34.58 12.71
C ILE A 663 0.14 35.17 12.27
N ASN A 664 0.20 36.50 12.23
CA ASN A 664 1.39 37.24 11.86
C ASN A 664 2.46 37.17 12.95
N ILE A 665 3.67 36.79 12.55
CA ILE A 665 4.86 36.75 13.41
C ILE A 665 5.86 37.78 12.86
N ASP A 666 5.76 39.01 13.36
CA ASP A 666 6.76 40.06 13.11
C ASP A 666 8.04 39.76 13.92
N GLY A 667 9.21 40.00 13.32
CA GLY A 667 10.51 39.69 13.94
C GLY A 667 11.01 38.25 13.80
N GLY A 668 10.35 37.41 12.99
CA GLY A 668 10.92 36.12 12.59
C GLY A 668 12.28 36.29 11.88
N SER A 669 13.23 35.38 12.11
CA SER A 669 14.52 35.36 11.43
C SER A 669 14.67 34.04 10.68
N GLU A 670 14.80 34.12 9.35
CA GLU A 670 15.13 32.94 8.54
C GLU A 670 16.64 32.65 8.64
N ALA A 671 16.99 31.41 8.99
CA ALA A 671 18.36 30.93 9.10
C ALA A 671 18.53 29.60 8.35
N THR A 672 19.77 29.19 8.07
CA THR A 672 20.06 27.83 7.57
C THR A 672 20.20 26.85 8.74
N GLY A 673 19.69 25.63 8.59
CA GLY A 673 19.82 24.58 9.59
C GLY A 673 21.26 24.18 9.91
N LYS A 674 21.49 23.55 11.07
CA LYS A 674 22.83 23.06 11.51
C LYS A 674 23.35 21.91 10.65
N GLN A 675 22.45 21.09 10.10
CA GLN A 675 22.78 19.81 9.43
C GLN A 675 22.71 19.89 7.90
N ASP A 676 21.96 20.84 7.34
CA ASP A 676 21.83 21.05 5.89
C ASP A 676 21.50 22.51 5.54
N ARG A 677 21.47 22.81 4.25
CA ARG A 677 21.11 24.15 3.73
C ARG A 677 19.60 24.45 3.78
N SER A 678 18.79 23.63 4.45
CA SER A 678 17.33 23.86 4.53
C SER A 678 17.04 25.01 5.49
N LEU A 679 16.08 25.87 5.13
CA LEU A 679 15.71 27.02 5.94
C LEU A 679 14.98 26.61 7.21
N ILE A 680 15.21 27.37 8.27
CA ILE A 680 14.52 27.31 9.55
C ILE A 680 14.10 28.72 9.97
N ASN A 681 13.02 28.82 10.73
CA ASN A 681 12.62 30.03 11.43
C ASN A 681 12.31 29.61 12.88
N PRO A 682 13.29 29.76 13.80
CA PRO A 682 13.15 29.23 15.15
C PRO A 682 12.09 29.97 15.99
N VAL A 683 11.77 31.23 15.62
CA VAL A 683 10.69 32.01 16.24
C VAL A 683 9.33 31.42 15.88
N GLU A 684 9.08 31.14 14.59
CA GLU A 684 7.89 30.40 14.16
C GLU A 684 7.82 29.01 14.82
N ALA A 685 8.95 28.29 14.88
CA ALA A 685 8.99 26.97 15.50
C ALA A 685 8.63 27.02 17.00
N ALA A 686 9.03 28.08 17.72
CA ALA A 686 8.65 28.29 19.10
C ALA A 686 7.16 28.60 19.26
N ALA A 687 6.60 29.45 18.39
CA ALA A 687 5.17 29.75 18.38
C ALA A 687 4.34 28.48 18.10
N VAL A 688 4.72 27.70 17.07
CA VAL A 688 4.10 26.40 16.76
C VAL A 688 4.14 25.47 17.98
N ALA A 689 5.31 25.31 18.61
CA ALA A 689 5.45 24.44 19.78
C ALA A 689 4.54 24.88 20.93
N ARG A 690 4.40 26.19 21.17
CA ARG A 690 3.48 26.72 22.20
C ARG A 690 2.02 26.45 21.86
N ILE A 691 1.59 26.62 20.61
CA ILE A 691 0.21 26.31 20.19
C ILE A 691 -0.08 24.81 20.41
N VAL A 692 0.84 23.93 20.02
CA VAL A 692 0.70 22.48 20.22
C VAL A 692 0.59 22.14 21.71
N GLN A 693 1.37 22.79 22.57
CA GLN A 693 1.26 22.63 24.03
C GLN A 693 -0.12 23.04 24.55
N LYS A 694 -0.67 24.17 24.08
CA LYS A 694 -2.03 24.61 24.46
C LYS A 694 -3.09 23.59 24.02
N LEU A 695 -3.00 23.09 22.79
CA LEU A 695 -3.91 22.05 22.26
C LEU A 695 -3.84 20.75 23.05
N PHE A 696 -2.64 20.38 23.50
CA PHE A 696 -2.45 19.20 24.33
C PHE A 696 -3.12 19.36 25.70
N ILE A 697 -2.92 20.51 26.37
CA ILE A 697 -3.58 20.82 27.65
C ILE A 697 -5.10 20.76 27.48
N GLU A 698 -5.65 21.39 26.44
CA GLU A 698 -7.10 21.35 26.17
C GLU A 698 -7.60 19.91 25.93
N SER A 699 -6.84 19.09 25.20
CA SER A 699 -7.22 17.68 24.94
C SER A 699 -7.30 16.89 26.25
N VAL A 700 -6.37 17.13 27.19
CA VAL A 700 -6.35 16.50 28.51
C VAL A 700 -7.53 17.00 29.36
N ASP A 701 -7.73 18.32 29.44
CA ASP A 701 -8.75 18.94 30.28
C ASP A 701 -10.18 18.58 29.83
N THR A 702 -10.41 18.56 28.51
CA THR A 702 -11.73 18.23 27.94
C THR A 702 -11.93 16.73 27.68
N ARG A 703 -10.87 15.92 27.79
CA ARG A 703 -10.83 14.50 27.38
C ARG A 703 -11.27 14.27 25.93
N LYS A 704 -11.16 15.28 25.07
CA LYS A 704 -11.50 15.17 23.64
C LYS A 704 -10.28 14.75 22.85
N ALA A 705 -10.50 13.82 21.91
CA ALA A 705 -9.45 13.44 21.00
C ALA A 705 -9.15 14.57 19.99
N ILE A 706 -7.88 14.94 19.82
CA ILE A 706 -7.44 15.98 18.89
C ILE A 706 -6.26 15.46 18.09
N ARG A 707 -6.39 15.48 16.76
CA ARG A 707 -5.28 15.18 15.86
C ARG A 707 -4.76 16.46 15.20
N VAL A 708 -3.46 16.72 15.37
CA VAL A 708 -2.80 17.94 14.95
C VAL A 708 -1.78 17.63 13.85
N GLY A 709 -1.91 18.32 12.73
CA GLY A 709 -0.91 18.33 11.67
C GLY A 709 -0.12 19.63 11.69
N VAL A 710 1.20 19.55 11.80
CA VAL A 710 2.09 20.69 11.58
C VAL A 710 2.75 20.53 10.22
N VAL A 711 2.54 21.51 9.35
CA VAL A 711 2.99 21.46 7.97
C VAL A 711 3.93 22.62 7.69
N SER A 712 5.03 22.37 6.98
CA SER A 712 5.96 23.41 6.55
C SER A 712 6.61 23.07 5.20
N PRO A 713 6.96 24.05 4.34
CA PRO A 713 7.62 23.74 3.07
C PRO A 713 9.08 23.28 3.21
N TYR A 714 9.72 23.45 4.38
CA TYR A 714 11.15 23.18 4.56
C TYR A 714 11.39 22.02 5.52
N LYS A 715 12.17 21.01 5.09
CA LYS A 715 12.60 19.88 5.93
C LYS A 715 13.38 20.34 7.18
N GLY A 716 14.17 21.40 7.05
CA GLY A 716 14.85 22.03 8.19
C GLY A 716 13.88 22.48 9.27
N GLN A 717 12.80 23.17 8.87
CA GLN A 717 11.77 23.63 9.80
C GLN A 717 11.01 22.47 10.44
N VAL A 718 10.69 21.43 9.67
CA VAL A 718 10.07 20.19 10.20
C VAL A 718 10.91 19.63 11.35
N ARG A 719 12.22 19.42 11.13
CA ARG A 719 13.13 18.94 12.19
C ARG A 719 13.20 19.90 13.37
N ALA A 720 13.30 21.21 13.13
CA ALA A 720 13.39 22.20 14.20
C ALA A 720 12.13 22.22 15.09
N ILE A 721 10.96 21.99 14.50
CA ILE A 721 9.69 21.86 15.24
C ILE A 721 9.67 20.53 15.99
N GLU A 722 10.04 19.41 15.37
CA GLU A 722 10.13 18.10 16.04
C GLU A 722 11.08 18.12 17.24
N GLU A 723 12.23 18.77 17.12
CA GLU A 723 13.20 18.98 18.20
C GLU A 723 12.60 19.78 19.36
N LYS A 724 11.87 20.86 19.07
CA LYS A 724 11.20 21.67 20.10
C LYS A 724 10.03 20.95 20.77
N LEU A 725 9.28 20.12 20.04
CA LEU A 725 8.17 19.35 20.58
C LEU A 725 8.65 18.17 21.44
N GLY A 726 9.82 17.60 21.13
CA GLY A 726 10.37 16.43 21.80
C GLY A 726 9.68 15.14 21.34
N LYS A 727 10.47 14.10 21.00
CA LYS A 727 9.97 12.85 20.39
C LYS A 727 9.01 12.02 21.26
N GLN A 728 8.95 12.27 22.57
CA GLN A 728 8.31 11.35 23.53
C GLN A 728 7.06 11.93 24.21
N VAL A 729 6.87 13.25 24.22
CA VAL A 729 5.86 13.89 25.08
C VAL A 729 4.43 13.58 24.63
N TYR A 730 4.18 13.61 23.31
CA TYR A 730 2.82 13.49 22.77
C TYR A 730 2.44 12.06 22.35
N SER A 731 3.40 11.16 22.15
CA SER A 731 3.13 9.77 21.75
C SER A 731 2.62 8.89 22.90
N MET A 732 2.81 9.29 24.16
CA MET A 732 2.45 8.48 25.34
C MET A 732 0.98 8.58 25.77
N HIS A 733 0.16 9.47 25.18
CA HIS A 733 -1.22 9.70 25.64
C HIS A 733 -2.22 8.83 24.91
N ASN A 734 -2.53 7.63 25.43
CA ASN A 734 -3.68 6.72 25.19
C ASN A 734 -4.47 6.80 23.84
N GLY A 735 -3.88 7.27 22.75
CA GLY A 735 -4.54 7.59 21.48
C GLY A 735 -5.37 8.88 21.45
N SER A 736 -5.53 9.65 22.54
CA SER A 736 -6.40 10.85 22.53
C SER A 736 -5.75 12.06 21.85
N PHE A 737 -4.44 12.18 21.88
CA PHE A 737 -3.74 13.31 21.25
C PHE A 737 -2.64 12.80 20.33
N SER A 738 -2.59 13.29 19.10
CA SER A 738 -1.54 12.93 18.16
C SER A 738 -1.06 14.14 17.37
N VAL A 739 0.26 14.26 17.20
CA VAL A 739 0.89 15.33 16.41
C VAL A 739 1.72 14.72 15.30
N LYS A 740 1.52 15.17 14.07
CA LYS A 740 2.36 14.82 12.92
C LYS A 740 3.01 16.07 12.36
N VAL A 741 4.34 16.11 12.32
CA VAL A 741 5.09 17.21 11.71
C VAL A 741 5.65 16.72 10.38
N ARG A 742 5.27 17.32 9.26
CA ARG A 742 5.78 16.91 7.93
C ARG A 742 5.92 18.08 6.97
N THR A 743 6.61 17.84 5.86
CA THR A 743 6.59 18.77 4.74
C THR A 743 5.25 18.76 4.03
N VAL A 744 4.97 19.78 3.20
CA VAL A 744 3.77 19.81 2.34
C VAL A 744 3.63 18.51 1.54
N ASP A 745 4.70 18.09 0.85
CA ASP A 745 4.73 16.86 0.06
C ASP A 745 4.54 15.60 0.94
N GLY A 746 5.05 15.61 2.18
CA GLY A 746 4.88 14.50 3.14
C GLY A 746 3.50 14.43 3.80
N PHE A 747 2.69 15.47 3.68
CA PHE A 747 1.32 15.55 4.19
C PHE A 747 0.26 15.20 3.13
N GLN A 748 0.69 14.82 1.93
CA GLN A 748 -0.21 14.43 0.86
C GLN A 748 -1.06 13.22 1.27
N GLY A 749 -2.35 13.22 0.91
CA GLY A 749 -3.33 12.19 1.29
C GLY A 749 -3.77 12.22 2.76
N ALA A 750 -2.98 12.81 3.65
CA ALA A 750 -3.35 12.98 5.05
C ALA A 750 -4.28 14.19 5.26
N GLU A 751 -5.07 14.13 6.32
CA GLU A 751 -5.94 15.19 6.81
C GLU A 751 -5.95 15.12 8.34
N GLU A 752 -6.05 16.26 9.01
CA GLU A 752 -6.11 16.32 10.47
C GLU A 752 -7.18 17.31 10.94
N ASP A 753 -7.53 17.20 12.21
CA ASP A 753 -8.57 18.03 12.83
C ASP A 753 -8.12 19.50 12.86
N VAL A 754 -6.87 19.73 13.24
CA VAL A 754 -6.19 21.03 13.26
C VAL A 754 -4.93 20.99 12.40
N ILE A 755 -4.75 21.94 11.49
CA ILE A 755 -3.52 22.16 10.75
C ILE A 755 -2.87 23.48 11.16
N ILE A 756 -1.60 23.41 11.55
CA ILE A 756 -0.74 24.56 11.79
C ILE A 756 0.28 24.62 10.65
N PHE A 757 0.21 25.66 9.82
CA PHE A 757 1.12 25.84 8.69
C PHE A 757 2.21 26.88 9.01
N SER A 758 3.47 26.46 9.13
CA SER A 758 4.62 27.37 9.32
C SER A 758 5.26 27.70 7.97
N THR A 759 5.17 28.98 7.60
CA THR A 759 5.61 29.49 6.28
C THR A 759 7.13 29.73 6.20
N VAL A 760 7.82 29.89 7.33
CA VAL A 760 9.28 30.06 7.49
C VAL A 760 9.84 31.39 6.99
N ARG A 761 9.36 31.89 5.85
CA ARG A 761 9.97 33.02 5.14
C ARG A 761 9.76 34.34 5.87
N SER A 762 10.86 34.98 6.24
CA SER A 762 10.89 36.27 6.91
C SER A 762 12.14 37.04 6.49
N ASN A 763 12.01 37.86 5.45
CA ASN A 763 13.11 38.65 4.88
C ASN A 763 12.62 39.97 4.28
N THR A 764 13.53 40.94 4.23
CA THR A 764 13.27 42.29 3.69
C THR A 764 13.16 42.33 2.17
N ALA A 765 13.74 41.34 1.48
CA ALA A 765 13.70 41.24 0.02
C ALA A 765 12.36 40.71 -0.53
N GLY A 766 11.44 40.25 0.32
CA GLY A 766 10.15 39.75 -0.10
C GLY A 766 10.20 38.41 -0.85
N LYS A 767 11.26 37.62 -0.66
CA LYS A 767 11.46 36.33 -1.32
C LYS A 767 10.70 35.24 -0.56
N ILE A 768 9.84 34.50 -1.25
CA ILE A 768 9.02 33.43 -0.65
C ILE A 768 9.48 32.01 -1.00
N GLY A 769 10.37 31.83 -1.98
CA GLY A 769 10.95 30.52 -2.32
C GLY A 769 9.90 29.46 -2.67
N PHE A 770 9.94 28.29 -2.01
CA PHE A 770 9.03 27.17 -2.29
C PHE A 770 7.55 27.51 -2.13
N LEU A 771 7.21 28.56 -1.38
CA LEU A 771 5.84 29.06 -1.26
C LEU A 771 5.29 29.65 -2.56
N ALA A 772 6.14 29.97 -3.54
CA ALA A 772 5.70 30.45 -4.85
C ALA A 772 4.92 29.38 -5.65
N ASP A 773 5.07 28.11 -5.29
CA ASP A 773 4.33 26.99 -5.87
C ASP A 773 2.86 27.01 -5.40
N THR A 774 1.95 27.28 -6.33
CA THR A 774 0.51 27.36 -6.08
C THR A 774 -0.10 26.02 -5.73
N ASN A 775 0.42 24.92 -6.28
CA ASN A 775 -0.09 23.57 -6.09
C ASN A 775 0.23 23.09 -4.67
N ARG A 776 1.46 23.31 -4.21
CA ARG A 776 1.87 23.09 -2.81
C ARG A 776 1.09 23.96 -1.84
N THR A 777 0.83 25.21 -2.22
CA THR A 777 0.00 26.12 -1.41
C THR A 777 -1.41 25.56 -1.26
N ASN A 778 -2.06 25.15 -2.36
CA ASN A 778 -3.39 24.54 -2.30
C ASN A 778 -3.40 23.27 -1.44
N VAL A 779 -2.40 22.39 -1.57
CA VAL A 779 -2.28 21.22 -0.69
C VAL A 779 -2.22 21.64 0.77
N ALA A 780 -1.33 22.57 1.14
CA ALA A 780 -1.18 23.03 2.52
C ALA A 780 -2.49 23.60 3.11
N LEU A 781 -3.25 24.35 2.33
CA LEU A 781 -4.52 24.95 2.76
C LEU A 781 -5.68 23.95 2.91
N THR A 782 -5.59 22.78 2.29
CA THR A 782 -6.73 21.84 2.14
C THR A 782 -6.58 20.53 2.94
N ARG A 783 -5.67 20.51 3.93
CA ARG A 783 -5.47 19.37 4.84
C ARG A 783 -6.28 19.44 6.13
N ALA A 784 -6.84 20.60 6.46
CA ALA A 784 -7.55 20.84 7.71
C ALA A 784 -9.02 20.46 7.63
N LYS A 785 -9.54 19.83 8.69
CA LYS A 785 -10.99 19.63 8.86
C LYS A 785 -11.66 20.81 9.55
N HIS A 786 -11.22 21.13 10.77
CA HIS A 786 -11.90 22.09 11.63
C HIS A 786 -11.15 23.42 11.74
N CYS A 787 -9.83 23.38 11.91
CA CYS A 787 -9.02 24.58 12.11
C CYS A 787 -7.78 24.60 11.21
N LEU A 788 -7.57 25.71 10.48
CA LEU A 788 -6.35 26.01 9.75
C LEU A 788 -5.72 27.30 10.30
N TRP A 789 -4.53 27.19 10.88
CA TRP A 789 -3.78 28.33 11.42
C TRP A 789 -2.47 28.50 10.67
N ILE A 790 -2.35 29.59 9.93
CA ILE A 790 -1.19 29.94 9.12
C ILE A 790 -0.30 30.86 9.94
N LEU A 791 0.93 30.44 10.22
CA LEU A 791 1.94 31.22 10.94
C LEU A 791 2.99 31.73 9.94
N GLY A 792 3.19 33.05 9.91
CA GLY A 792 4.16 33.63 8.99
C GLY A 792 4.35 35.13 9.11
N ASN A 793 5.35 35.63 8.38
CA ASN A 793 5.58 37.07 8.25
C ASN A 793 4.72 37.65 7.13
N ALA A 794 3.63 38.34 7.49
CA ALA A 794 2.69 38.93 6.54
C ALA A 794 3.37 39.91 5.57
N LYS A 795 4.35 40.68 6.04
CA LYS A 795 5.08 41.67 5.22
C LYS A 795 5.91 40.99 4.14
N THR A 796 6.60 39.90 4.47
CA THR A 796 7.38 39.11 3.50
C THR A 796 6.47 38.35 2.53
N LEU A 797 5.33 37.83 2.98
CA LEU A 797 4.40 37.07 2.14
C LEU A 797 3.58 37.97 1.19
N ALA A 798 3.24 39.18 1.62
CA ALA A 798 2.45 40.13 0.83
C ALA A 798 3.26 41.07 -0.07
N SER A 799 4.61 41.01 -0.03
CA SER A 799 5.47 41.92 -0.80
C SER A 799 5.39 41.71 -2.32
N GLY A 800 5.12 40.48 -2.77
CA GLY A 800 5.04 40.11 -4.19
C GLY A 800 3.60 39.98 -4.70
N LYS A 801 3.44 39.96 -6.03
CA LYS A 801 2.16 39.62 -6.68
C LYS A 801 1.98 38.10 -6.77
N THR A 802 1.82 37.46 -5.62
CA THR A 802 1.70 36.00 -5.50
C THR A 802 0.38 35.62 -4.82
N ILE A 803 0.02 34.34 -4.86
CA ILE A 803 -1.15 33.81 -4.15
C ILE A 803 -1.09 34.11 -2.64
N TRP A 804 0.12 34.18 -2.06
CA TRP A 804 0.31 34.48 -0.63
C TRP A 804 -0.09 35.90 -0.24
N ARG A 805 0.03 36.87 -1.15
CA ARG A 805 -0.55 38.19 -0.94
C ARG A 805 -2.07 38.11 -0.83
N GLN A 806 -2.70 37.37 -1.74
CA GLN A 806 -4.16 37.18 -1.73
C GLN A 806 -4.62 36.46 -0.46
N ILE A 807 -3.84 35.49 0.05
CA ILE A 807 -4.11 34.80 1.34
C ILE A 807 -4.09 35.79 2.50
N VAL A 808 -3.08 36.67 2.55
CA VAL A 808 -2.94 37.68 3.61
C VAL A 808 -4.07 38.72 3.52
N ASP A 809 -4.39 39.17 2.32
CA ASP A 809 -5.43 40.17 2.08
C ASP A 809 -6.83 39.57 2.39
N ASP A 810 -7.13 38.33 1.96
CA ASP A 810 -8.36 37.60 2.32
C ASP A 810 -8.50 37.43 3.84
N ALA A 811 -7.42 37.07 4.55
CA ALA A 811 -7.46 36.94 5.99
C ALA A 811 -7.80 38.27 6.69
N LYS A 812 -7.30 39.40 6.17
CA LYS A 812 -7.64 40.74 6.70
C LYS A 812 -9.09 41.11 6.40
N GLU A 813 -9.53 40.92 5.15
CA GLU A 813 -10.90 41.24 4.72
C GLU A 813 -11.95 40.46 5.49
N ARG A 814 -11.66 39.20 5.84
CA ARG A 814 -12.57 38.35 6.63
C ARG A 814 -12.43 38.50 8.14
N GLY A 815 -11.56 39.39 8.63
CA GLY A 815 -11.33 39.59 10.06
C GLY A 815 -10.67 38.38 10.76
N CYS A 816 -9.89 37.60 10.02
CA CYS A 816 -9.16 36.42 10.49
C CYS A 816 -7.64 36.63 10.54
N PHE A 817 -7.18 37.88 10.48
CA PHE A 817 -5.78 38.26 10.60
C PHE A 817 -5.49 38.73 12.02
N PHE A 818 -4.48 38.13 12.67
CA PHE A 818 -4.11 38.42 14.05
C PHE A 818 -2.59 38.56 14.18
N ASP A 819 -2.11 39.35 15.13
CA ASP A 819 -0.69 39.39 15.47
C ASP A 819 -0.39 38.43 16.63
N ALA A 820 0.65 37.61 16.51
CA ALA A 820 1.04 36.66 17.56
C ALA A 820 1.39 37.33 18.90
N LYS A 821 1.77 38.62 18.87
CA LYS A 821 2.07 39.42 20.06
C LYS A 821 0.82 39.71 20.92
N ASP A 822 -0.38 39.58 20.35
CA ASP A 822 -1.64 39.88 21.02
C ASP A 822 -2.09 38.71 21.93
N ASP A 823 -1.50 37.52 21.76
CA ASP A 823 -1.63 36.39 22.68
C ASP A 823 -0.42 36.34 23.62
N GLN A 824 -0.67 36.41 24.94
CA GLN A 824 0.39 36.51 25.94
C GLN A 824 1.33 35.30 25.95
N ASP A 825 0.82 34.10 25.68
CA ASP A 825 1.62 32.87 25.64
C ASP A 825 2.53 32.85 24.43
N LEU A 826 2.01 33.23 23.26
CA LEU A 826 2.78 33.33 22.03
C LEU A 826 3.83 34.44 22.13
N ALA A 827 3.47 35.62 22.64
CA ALA A 827 4.41 36.72 22.87
C ALA A 827 5.57 36.27 23.78
N SER A 828 5.28 35.57 24.89
CA SER A 828 6.29 35.02 25.78
C SER A 828 7.21 34.00 25.09
N ALA A 829 6.63 33.08 24.30
CA ALA A 829 7.38 32.07 23.57
C ALA A 829 8.28 32.68 22.49
N ILE A 830 7.79 33.70 21.78
CA ILE A 830 8.53 34.45 20.77
C ILE A 830 9.70 35.21 21.40
N ILE A 831 9.46 35.97 22.48
CA ILE A 831 10.52 36.72 23.19
C ILE A 831 11.61 35.77 23.68
N LYS A 832 11.23 34.64 24.30
CA LYS A 832 12.20 33.64 24.77
C LYS A 832 13.06 33.10 23.61
N ALA A 833 12.44 32.75 22.49
CA ALA A 833 13.16 32.27 21.31
C ALA A 833 14.08 33.33 20.69
N SER A 834 13.67 34.61 20.69
CA SER A 834 14.51 35.72 20.22
C SER A 834 15.72 35.96 21.13
N ILE A 835 15.57 35.83 22.44
CA ILE A 835 16.68 35.92 23.41
C ILE A 835 17.66 34.75 23.22
N GLU A 836 17.18 33.52 23.07
CA GLU A 836 18.03 32.34 22.82
C GLU A 836 18.85 32.42 21.52
N LEU A 837 18.47 33.31 20.59
CA LEU A 837 19.15 33.53 19.31
C LEU A 837 20.01 34.80 19.27
N ASP A 838 20.19 35.50 20.39
CA ASP A 838 20.88 36.81 20.47
C ASP A 838 20.30 37.88 19.51
N LEU A 839 19.00 37.81 19.17
CA LEU A 839 18.32 38.75 18.27
C LEU A 839 17.87 40.04 19.00
N VAL A 840 18.78 40.71 19.72
CA VAL A 840 18.48 41.86 20.58
C VAL A 840 17.81 43.03 19.82
N GLU A 841 18.17 43.25 18.55
CA GLU A 841 17.55 44.28 17.71
C GLU A 841 16.04 44.05 17.45
N ASN A 842 15.60 42.79 17.43
CA ASN A 842 14.18 42.46 17.23
C ASN A 842 13.35 42.66 18.52
N LEU A 843 13.98 42.58 19.70
CA LEU A 843 13.30 42.81 20.98
C LEU A 843 12.85 44.27 21.14
N LEU A 844 13.56 45.24 20.53
CA LEU A 844 13.16 46.65 20.54
C LEU A 844 11.79 46.92 19.88
N LYS A 845 11.29 46.00 19.05
CA LYS A 845 9.92 46.03 18.51
C LYS A 845 8.88 45.49 19.50
N PHE A 846 9.27 44.58 20.40
CA PHE A 846 8.41 43.99 21.43
C PHE A 846 8.38 44.82 22.73
N ASP A 847 9.49 45.49 23.09
CA ASP A 847 9.62 46.24 24.36
C ASP A 847 8.82 47.54 24.42
N ARG A 848 8.27 48.03 23.30
CA ARG A 848 7.40 49.22 23.30
C ARG A 848 6.07 49.03 24.05
N LEU A 849 5.83 47.89 24.70
CA LEU A 849 4.61 47.62 25.48
C LEU A 849 4.84 47.20 26.95
N ARG A 850 6.07 47.15 27.48
CA ARG A 850 6.28 46.86 28.92
C ARG A 850 6.29 48.07 29.86
N ILE A 851 6.18 49.29 29.34
CA ILE A 851 5.98 50.49 30.17
C ILE A 851 4.49 50.85 30.18
N GLY A 852 3.70 49.96 30.77
CA GLY A 852 2.26 50.12 30.96
C GLY A 852 1.77 49.31 32.15
N GLY A 853 2.63 49.14 33.16
CA GLY A 853 2.25 48.51 34.41
C GLY A 853 1.20 49.36 35.13
N SER A 854 -0.05 48.89 35.08
CA SER A 854 -1.03 48.95 36.15
C SER A 854 -0.85 50.13 37.12
N ARG A 855 -1.43 51.30 36.79
CA ARG A 855 -1.83 52.24 37.85
C ARG A 855 -2.91 51.55 38.67
N ARG A 856 -2.50 50.96 39.81
CA ARG A 856 -3.40 50.59 40.89
C ARG A 856 -4.18 51.84 41.28
N SER A 857 -5.49 51.81 41.07
CA SER A 857 -6.45 52.69 41.72
C SER A 857 -6.36 52.44 43.23
N GLY A 858 -5.67 53.34 43.94
CA GLY A 858 -5.72 53.45 45.38
C GLY A 858 -6.51 54.71 45.73
N VAL A 859 -7.49 54.51 46.61
CA VAL A 859 -8.53 55.43 47.12
C VAL A 859 -9.75 55.56 46.23
#